data_AF-A0A536CH74-F1
#
_entry.id   AF-A0A536CH74-F1
#
_cell.length_a   1.000
_cell.length_b   1.000
_cell.length_c   1.000
_cell.angle_alpha   90.00
_cell.angle_beta   90.00
_cell.angle_gamma   90.00
#
_symmetry.space_group_name_H-M   'P 1'
#
loop_
_entity.id
_entity.type
_entity.pdbx_description
1 polymer ?
#
loop_
_entity_poly.entity_id
_entity_poly.type
_entity_poly.pdbx_seq_one_letter_code
_entity_poly.pdbx_strand_id
1 'polypeptide(L)'
;MRRGAFLAFLIMTLGGAGALAASGGLGFAGAAPSGWTGLRPPGAASAVAPARMAGSASPSPSPRAFTAASPVASSVASPAVAGVSEIVAVASQAEQKMALVDPASGKVSRSVDLGMPPQNMALAQNGRTAWVFSSKPGESDFLFVDLLKGERKDGKRLHDNPSAAAFSTDGRRAYVALAGGNDSPPAPNTIVFIATRNNDEFGHIDVGEQSPGVQILRRIEALVVAPGTSGDVLYAAGHESGTVWAVDAGSGGLLKQIEVGGGPTALLTDAARRRIHIIADTINQVITVDTGSQAITSRLTLPARPSAAAIGSDGTLYVASGDSGQLWPVSPDMTQVGEPIQVGGHPAAVGVSFDGARVYVATRGDNSLAVVDVQSKQVSSRIPVGKDPVSILVAPGRPPAGSTPTPTEVPAAHPTATPTIVPTPTPLPEGALPPEHMPSGAAGETFVPDAEFPVSFVFAPDGTLFYNELHSGKIRIVRNGTLLPDAFYQFKVAGQPETGLIGLTLDPNFTQNHYVYVFYTSVPEGQDNGGPNGPNEVVRLTDVADKGADLTYIMRDLPSGPIHNSGTIHFGPDGKLYVALGDNDQGSNAQDLGAIAGKILRVNPDGSIPDDNPFVGQEGKQPAIWAYGLRNPFSFDFDPVSHGLLATENGPGDNDELDVIVKGANYGWPPTGYKYRAGVVEPIAVMNPPIGPTGMTFYTSDQIPDWKNDWFYCNFHQGQLRRVRLAPESRDRIVFEEIVKNGCSLNVANGPDGALYYSGPKGIYRIHGATAANLLPAVTAGAAAQRPTPTAATAAAPRATPVPTEEPLPAGTRAEDRDVNISLTEWKLQPSRGKVPAGHIRILSEDVGATQHAFRIVGQGMDVSTDSFGPGESRTINMVLPAGEYQLVCPIPGHEQQGMLATLTVVGS
;
A
#
# COMPACT_ATOMS: atom_id res chain seq x y z
N MET A 1 54.40 -35.40 18.48
CA MET A 1 54.07 -34.75 19.78
C MET A 1 53.30 -33.46 19.50
N ARG A 2 52.78 -32.80 20.54
CA ARG A 2 51.82 -31.66 20.53
C ARG A 2 52.15 -30.44 19.64
N ARG A 3 51.09 -29.84 19.07
CA ARG A 3 50.92 -28.41 18.63
C ARG A 3 51.83 -27.93 17.48
N GLY A 4 51.45 -26.98 16.60
CA GLY A 4 50.32 -26.04 16.54
C GLY A 4 50.81 -24.58 16.70
N ALA A 5 50.35 -23.56 15.97
CA ALA A 5 49.25 -23.47 14.98
C ALA A 5 49.39 -22.20 14.08
N PHE A 6 48.33 -21.89 13.30
CA PHE A 6 48.06 -20.68 12.49
C PHE A 6 48.79 -20.49 11.14
N LEU A 7 47.98 -20.15 10.13
CA LEU A 7 48.36 -19.55 8.86
C LEU A 7 47.17 -18.69 8.40
N ALA A 8 47.42 -17.45 7.97
CA ALA A 8 46.45 -16.61 7.26
C ALA A 8 46.82 -16.57 5.77
N PHE A 9 45.87 -16.27 4.88
CA PHE A 9 46.15 -16.14 3.46
C PHE A 9 45.59 -14.85 2.83
N LEU A 10 46.08 -14.57 1.63
CA LEU A 10 46.34 -13.22 1.12
C LEU A 10 45.54 -12.90 -0.15
N ILE A 11 45.11 -11.64 -0.28
CA ILE A 11 44.50 -11.08 -1.49
C ILE A 11 45.56 -10.93 -2.59
N MET A 12 45.24 -11.28 -3.84
CA MET A 12 46.08 -10.98 -5.01
C MET A 12 45.35 -10.11 -6.02
N THR A 13 45.92 -8.93 -6.30
CA THR A 13 45.51 -8.03 -7.37
C THR A 13 46.32 -8.29 -8.64
N LEU A 14 45.68 -8.25 -9.80
CA LEU A 14 46.35 -8.12 -11.10
C LEU A 14 45.63 -7.06 -11.95
N GLY A 15 46.40 -6.19 -12.59
CA GLY A 15 45.92 -5.17 -13.50
C GLY A 15 46.89 -4.99 -14.65
N GLY A 16 46.37 -4.61 -15.82
CA GLY A 16 47.16 -4.37 -17.02
C GLY A 16 46.30 -3.69 -18.09
N ALA A 17 46.68 -2.47 -18.47
CA ALA A 17 45.94 -1.67 -19.44
C ALA A 17 46.47 -1.88 -20.87
N GLY A 18 45.59 -1.72 -21.86
CA GLY A 18 45.95 -1.70 -23.28
C GLY A 18 44.88 -0.97 -24.08
N ALA A 19 45.21 0.22 -24.61
CA ALA A 19 44.31 1.03 -25.42
C ALA A 19 44.83 1.11 -26.86
N LEU A 20 43.92 0.97 -27.83
CA LEU A 20 44.17 1.24 -29.24
C LEU A 20 42.85 1.56 -29.93
N ALA A 21 42.84 2.58 -30.79
CA ALA A 21 41.68 3.01 -31.55
C ALA A 21 42.03 3.07 -33.04
N ALA A 22 41.06 2.79 -33.92
CA ALA A 22 40.89 3.48 -35.20
C ALA A 22 39.69 2.95 -36.03
N SER A 23 38.92 3.90 -36.58
CA SER A 23 38.21 3.90 -37.86
C SER A 23 38.09 2.63 -38.74
N GLY A 24 36.92 2.45 -39.36
CA GLY A 24 36.81 1.73 -40.64
C GLY A 24 35.42 1.19 -40.96
N GLY A 25 34.57 1.99 -41.61
CA GLY A 25 33.28 1.53 -42.12
C GLY A 25 33.31 1.23 -43.63
N LEU A 26 32.76 0.08 -44.03
CA LEU A 26 32.27 -0.20 -45.39
C LEU A 26 31.02 -1.06 -45.26
N GLY A 27 29.98 -0.72 -46.01
CA GLY A 27 28.75 -1.53 -46.11
C GLY A 27 28.51 -1.96 -47.55
N PHE A 28 27.60 -2.91 -47.75
CA PHE A 28 26.87 -3.09 -49.00
C PHE A 28 25.49 -3.67 -48.73
N ALA A 29 24.53 -3.37 -49.61
CA ALA A 29 23.15 -3.82 -49.51
C ALA A 29 22.74 -4.59 -50.78
N GLY A 30 21.71 -5.43 -50.63
CA GLY A 30 20.88 -5.90 -51.73
C GLY A 30 21.01 -7.40 -52.05
N ALA A 31 19.92 -8.14 -51.83
CA ALA A 31 19.13 -8.75 -52.91
C ALA A 31 17.95 -9.54 -52.32
N ALA A 32 16.77 -9.40 -52.94
CA ALA A 32 15.66 -10.32 -52.78
C ALA A 32 15.30 -10.91 -54.16
N PRO A 33 14.63 -12.06 -54.23
CA PRO A 33 13.78 -12.43 -55.36
C PRO A 33 12.29 -12.48 -54.96
N SER A 34 11.39 -12.42 -55.95
CA SER A 34 9.94 -12.25 -55.75
C SER A 34 9.07 -12.95 -56.82
N GLY A 35 7.81 -13.24 -56.47
CA GLY A 35 6.72 -13.73 -57.34
C GLY A 35 5.62 -14.43 -56.50
N TRP A 36 4.34 -14.00 -56.43
CA TRP A 36 3.28 -13.81 -57.46
C TRP A 36 2.72 -15.14 -58.02
N THR A 37 1.40 -15.41 -58.12
CA THR A 37 0.12 -14.62 -57.96
C THR A 37 -0.89 -15.37 -57.05
N GLY A 38 -2.13 -14.91 -56.71
CA GLY A 38 -2.84 -13.63 -56.94
C GLY A 38 -4.11 -13.70 -57.81
N LEU A 39 -5.34 -13.79 -57.24
CA LEU A 39 -6.63 -13.75 -57.98
C LEU A 39 -7.87 -13.33 -57.14
N ARG A 40 -8.78 -12.52 -57.74
CA ARG A 40 -10.14 -12.07 -57.28
C ARG A 40 -10.77 -11.21 -58.40
N PRO A 41 -12.07 -10.81 -58.39
CA PRO A 41 -13.33 -11.49 -58.07
C PRO A 41 -14.22 -11.64 -59.35
N PRO A 42 -15.53 -11.98 -59.24
CA PRO A 42 -16.60 -10.96 -59.43
C PRO A 42 -17.80 -11.19 -58.46
N GLY A 43 -18.91 -10.44 -58.45
CA GLY A 43 -19.37 -9.26 -59.21
C GLY A 43 -20.72 -8.74 -58.67
N ALA A 44 -21.14 -7.53 -59.04
CA ALA A 44 -22.27 -6.80 -58.41
C ALA A 44 -23.65 -6.99 -59.08
N ALA A 45 -24.72 -6.62 -58.36
CA ALA A 45 -26.04 -6.24 -58.89
C ALA A 45 -26.73 -5.23 -57.94
N SER A 46 -27.76 -4.48 -58.39
CA SER A 46 -28.26 -3.28 -57.69
C SER A 46 -29.76 -3.01 -57.89
N ALA A 47 -30.38 -2.43 -56.85
CA ALA A 47 -31.59 -1.58 -56.80
C ALA A 47 -32.93 -2.05 -57.41
N VAL A 48 -34.05 -1.64 -56.76
CA VAL A 48 -35.16 -0.81 -57.32
C VAL A 48 -36.40 -0.85 -56.38
N ALA A 49 -37.09 0.29 -56.26
CA ALA A 49 -38.38 0.51 -55.55
C ALA A 49 -39.43 1.00 -56.60
N PRO A 50 -40.70 1.44 -56.31
CA PRO A 50 -41.36 1.73 -55.02
C PRO A 50 -42.88 1.37 -54.94
N ALA A 51 -43.57 1.76 -53.85
CA ALA A 51 -44.97 2.21 -53.86
C ALA A 51 -45.35 3.03 -52.59
N ARG A 52 -46.37 3.90 -52.68
CA ARG A 52 -46.83 4.84 -51.62
C ARG A 52 -48.09 4.36 -50.89
N MET A 53 -48.32 4.84 -49.67
CA MET A 53 -49.49 5.66 -49.28
C MET A 53 -49.27 6.30 -47.88
N ALA A 54 -50.09 7.30 -47.51
CA ALA A 54 -50.03 8.08 -46.26
C ALA A 54 -51.30 7.84 -45.40
N GLY A 55 -51.46 8.30 -44.15
CA GLY A 55 -50.61 9.14 -43.27
C GLY A 55 -51.37 9.54 -41.98
N SER A 56 -50.99 10.67 -41.35
CA SER A 56 -51.53 11.25 -40.08
C SER A 56 -51.17 10.49 -38.77
N ALA A 57 -50.97 11.12 -37.60
CA ALA A 57 -50.66 12.53 -37.29
C ALA A 57 -49.89 12.65 -35.94
N SER A 58 -49.15 13.75 -35.78
CA SER A 58 -48.39 14.17 -34.57
C SER A 58 -49.29 14.96 -33.59
N PRO A 59 -48.87 15.35 -32.33
CA PRO A 59 -47.48 15.49 -31.85
C PRO A 59 -47.13 15.13 -30.38
N SER A 60 -45.80 15.08 -30.11
CA SER A 60 -45.01 15.61 -28.97
C SER A 60 -45.51 15.57 -27.51
N PRO A 61 -44.62 15.47 -26.49
CA PRO A 61 -43.21 15.89 -26.50
C PRO A 61 -42.15 14.89 -25.97
N SER A 62 -40.88 15.25 -26.18
CA SER A 62 -39.67 14.58 -25.64
C SER A 62 -39.58 14.70 -24.10
N PRO A 63 -38.86 13.78 -23.41
CA PRO A 63 -37.45 14.08 -23.13
C PRO A 63 -36.48 12.87 -23.05
N ARG A 64 -35.26 13.05 -23.57
CA ARG A 64 -33.98 12.44 -23.14
C ARG A 64 -32.91 13.51 -23.39
N ALA A 65 -32.13 13.93 -22.39
CA ALA A 65 -30.99 13.25 -21.78
C ALA A 65 -29.80 13.10 -22.75
N PHE A 66 -28.60 13.55 -22.33
CA PHE A 66 -27.34 12.78 -22.25
C PHE A 66 -26.08 13.70 -22.22
N THR A 67 -25.25 13.50 -21.19
CA THR A 67 -23.76 13.39 -21.22
C THR A 67 -22.85 14.47 -21.88
N ALA A 68 -21.90 14.95 -21.08
CA ALA A 68 -20.43 14.80 -21.27
C ALA A 68 -19.47 15.99 -21.63
N ALA A 69 -18.25 15.96 -21.07
CA ALA A 69 -17.40 17.09 -20.63
C ALA A 69 -15.89 17.06 -21.05
N SER A 70 -14.78 17.01 -20.26
CA SER A 70 -14.31 17.27 -18.84
C SER A 70 -12.79 17.13 -18.77
N PRO A 71 -11.90 17.97 -18.14
CA PRO A 71 -12.05 19.10 -17.19
C PRO A 71 -10.94 20.26 -17.39
N VAL A 72 -10.68 21.27 -16.51
CA VAL A 72 -9.37 21.93 -16.06
C VAL A 72 -9.36 23.48 -15.93
N ALA A 73 -8.69 24.03 -14.88
CA ALA A 73 -7.92 25.30 -14.75
C ALA A 73 -7.73 25.80 -13.30
N SER A 74 -6.51 26.21 -12.94
CA SER A 74 -6.17 26.86 -11.66
C SER A 74 -6.24 28.40 -11.73
N SER A 75 -6.75 29.06 -10.69
CA SER A 75 -6.72 30.53 -10.52
C SER A 75 -6.80 30.94 -9.04
N VAL A 76 -6.36 32.16 -8.73
CA VAL A 76 -6.44 32.75 -7.37
C VAL A 76 -7.69 33.61 -7.26
N ALA A 77 -8.47 33.41 -6.18
CA ALA A 77 -9.76 34.05 -5.96
C ALA A 77 -9.67 35.59 -5.88
N SER A 78 -9.99 36.26 -6.99
CA SER A 78 -10.29 37.69 -7.04
C SER A 78 -11.81 37.92 -6.87
N PRO A 79 -12.26 39.06 -6.32
CA PRO A 79 -13.68 39.37 -6.22
C PRO A 79 -14.32 39.45 -7.61
N ALA A 80 -15.52 38.89 -7.77
CA ALA A 80 -16.18 38.77 -9.08
C ALA A 80 -16.50 40.14 -9.71
N VAL A 81 -15.82 40.46 -10.82
CA VAL A 81 -16.08 41.66 -11.62
C VAL A 81 -16.88 41.25 -12.86
N ALA A 82 -18.17 41.58 -12.88
CA ALA A 82 -19.03 41.35 -14.03
C ALA A 82 -18.52 42.11 -15.26
N GLY A 83 -18.34 41.41 -16.39
CA GLY A 83 -17.93 42.01 -17.68
C GLY A 83 -16.45 41.86 -18.04
N VAL A 84 -15.65 41.11 -17.28
CA VAL A 84 -14.29 40.70 -17.70
C VAL A 84 -14.42 39.60 -18.77
N SER A 85 -13.81 39.80 -19.94
CA SER A 85 -13.66 38.70 -20.92
C SER A 85 -12.61 37.71 -20.41
N GLU A 86 -12.75 36.42 -20.75
CA GLU A 86 -11.85 35.35 -20.27
C GLU A 86 -11.32 34.49 -21.43
N ILE A 87 -10.17 33.86 -21.23
CA ILE A 87 -9.50 32.97 -22.19
C ILE A 87 -9.28 31.62 -21.49
N VAL A 88 -9.72 30.54 -22.15
CA VAL A 88 -9.64 29.16 -21.64
C VAL A 88 -8.58 28.42 -22.46
N ALA A 89 -7.39 28.29 -21.92
CA ALA A 89 -6.20 27.82 -22.63
C ALA A 89 -5.93 26.33 -22.36
N VAL A 90 -6.28 25.43 -23.28
CA VAL A 90 -6.25 23.97 -23.12
C VAL A 90 -4.99 23.34 -23.70
N ALA A 91 -4.22 22.56 -22.94
CA ALA A 91 -3.02 21.86 -23.41
C ALA A 91 -3.28 20.37 -23.69
N SER A 92 -2.76 19.89 -24.83
CA SER A 92 -2.99 18.55 -25.39
C SER A 92 -1.67 17.82 -25.62
N GLN A 93 -1.49 16.67 -24.95
CA GLN A 93 -0.22 15.96 -24.83
C GLN A 93 0.21 15.31 -26.15
N ALA A 94 -0.69 14.54 -26.79
CA ALA A 94 -0.39 13.77 -27.98
C ALA A 94 -0.13 14.62 -29.24
N GLU A 95 -0.57 15.88 -29.25
CA GLU A 95 -0.34 16.83 -30.35
C GLU A 95 0.64 17.96 -30.03
N GLN A 96 1.16 18.04 -28.78
CA GLN A 96 2.11 19.07 -28.34
C GLN A 96 1.60 20.51 -28.56
N LYS A 97 0.31 20.76 -28.28
CA LYS A 97 -0.37 22.04 -28.59
C LYS A 97 -1.13 22.60 -27.40
N MET A 98 -1.35 23.92 -27.45
CA MET A 98 -2.28 24.64 -26.58
C MET A 98 -3.35 25.34 -27.41
N ALA A 99 -4.63 25.00 -27.20
CA ALA A 99 -5.78 25.65 -27.82
C ALA A 99 -6.30 26.78 -26.92
N LEU A 100 -6.23 28.02 -27.40
CA LEU A 100 -6.77 29.20 -26.71
C LEU A 100 -8.23 29.39 -27.12
N VAL A 101 -9.15 29.01 -26.24
CA VAL A 101 -10.59 29.09 -26.48
C VAL A 101 -11.16 30.40 -25.95
N ASP A 102 -11.99 31.04 -26.77
CA ASP A 102 -12.93 32.07 -26.34
C ASP A 102 -14.27 31.39 -25.98
N PRO A 103 -14.68 31.36 -24.71
CA PRO A 103 -15.91 30.71 -24.30
C PRO A 103 -17.17 31.53 -24.61
N ALA A 104 -17.06 32.81 -24.96
CA ALA A 104 -18.19 33.63 -25.35
C ALA A 104 -18.63 33.34 -26.80
N SER A 105 -17.69 33.03 -27.71
CA SER A 105 -18.01 32.52 -29.05
C SER A 105 -18.01 31.00 -29.18
N GLY A 106 -17.53 30.28 -28.15
CA GLY A 106 -17.49 28.82 -28.10
C GLY A 106 -16.47 28.21 -29.07
N LYS A 107 -15.35 28.88 -29.33
CA LYS A 107 -14.40 28.52 -30.40
C LYS A 107 -12.95 28.63 -29.96
N VAL A 108 -12.10 27.75 -30.51
CA VAL A 108 -10.65 27.91 -30.51
C VAL A 108 -10.31 29.17 -31.31
N SER A 109 -9.86 30.22 -30.61
CA SER A 109 -9.45 31.51 -31.19
C SER A 109 -8.06 31.43 -31.82
N ARG A 110 -7.19 30.57 -31.29
CA ARG A 110 -5.81 30.32 -31.73
C ARG A 110 -5.33 28.97 -31.21
N SER A 111 -4.43 28.32 -31.94
CA SER A 111 -3.60 27.23 -31.41
C SER A 111 -2.15 27.71 -31.31
N VAL A 112 -1.47 27.34 -30.23
CA VAL A 112 -0.04 27.55 -30.02
C VAL A 112 0.65 26.18 -30.10
N ASP A 113 1.79 26.12 -30.79
CA ASP A 113 2.64 24.93 -30.85
C ASP A 113 3.65 24.97 -29.70
N LEU A 114 3.69 23.92 -28.89
CA LEU A 114 4.55 23.79 -27.71
C LEU A 114 5.88 23.11 -28.05
N GLY A 115 5.96 22.35 -29.15
CA GLY A 115 7.13 21.57 -29.55
C GLY A 115 7.68 20.59 -28.52
N MET A 116 6.89 20.27 -27.49
CA MET A 116 7.15 19.31 -26.42
C MET A 116 5.79 18.79 -25.90
N PRO A 117 5.70 17.55 -25.39
CA PRO A 117 4.44 17.03 -24.85
C PRO A 117 4.16 17.69 -23.49
N PRO A 118 3.08 18.47 -23.32
CA PRO A 118 2.73 19.02 -22.01
C PRO A 118 2.35 17.91 -21.02
N GLN A 119 2.84 17.99 -19.78
CA GLN A 119 2.29 17.27 -18.62
C GLN A 119 1.25 18.13 -17.90
N ASN A 120 1.64 19.36 -17.53
CA ASN A 120 0.81 20.26 -16.72
C ASN A 120 1.09 21.74 -17.04
N MET A 121 0.31 22.64 -16.46
CA MET A 121 0.46 24.09 -16.59
C MET A 121 0.15 24.82 -15.28
N ALA A 122 0.76 26.00 -15.12
CA ALA A 122 0.46 26.92 -14.02
C ALA A 122 0.31 28.37 -14.52
N LEU A 123 -0.72 29.08 -14.05
CA LEU A 123 -0.93 30.50 -14.38
C LEU A 123 -0.16 31.38 -13.41
N ALA A 124 0.79 32.18 -13.92
CA ALA A 124 1.49 33.16 -13.09
C ALA A 124 0.53 34.26 -12.61
N GLN A 125 0.79 34.83 -11.42
CA GLN A 125 -0.03 35.88 -10.77
C GLN A 125 -0.28 37.14 -11.64
N ASN A 126 0.43 37.30 -12.75
CA ASN A 126 0.15 38.35 -13.74
C ASN A 126 -1.12 38.10 -14.59
N GLY A 127 -1.78 36.94 -14.42
CA GLY A 127 -3.01 36.54 -15.12
C GLY A 127 -2.85 36.34 -16.62
N ARG A 128 -1.62 36.23 -17.14
CA ARG A 128 -1.33 36.27 -18.60
C ARG A 128 -0.26 35.30 -19.07
N THR A 129 0.60 34.80 -18.18
CA THR A 129 1.69 33.89 -18.53
C THR A 129 1.40 32.49 -18.01
N ALA A 130 1.14 31.57 -18.93
CA ALA A 130 1.17 30.15 -18.65
C ALA A 130 2.63 29.69 -18.56
N TRP A 131 2.97 29.00 -17.49
CA TRP A 131 4.13 28.11 -17.41
C TRP A 131 3.66 26.73 -17.84
N VAL A 132 4.40 26.06 -18.73
CA VAL A 132 4.05 24.76 -19.30
C VAL A 132 5.21 23.80 -19.10
N PHE A 133 4.94 22.61 -18.57
CA PHE A 133 5.94 21.63 -18.17
C PHE A 133 5.95 20.42 -19.12
N SER A 134 7.13 19.91 -19.50
CA SER A 134 7.26 18.76 -20.40
C SER A 134 6.90 17.45 -19.69
N SER A 135 6.34 16.48 -20.41
CA SER A 135 6.09 15.11 -19.95
C SER A 135 7.16 14.12 -20.46
N LYS A 136 8.27 14.61 -21.02
CA LYS A 136 9.27 13.77 -21.69
C LYS A 136 10.43 13.45 -20.75
N PRO A 137 10.70 12.17 -20.45
CA PRO A 137 11.82 11.78 -19.59
C PRO A 137 13.16 12.38 -20.07
N GLY A 138 13.91 12.94 -19.14
CA GLY A 138 15.20 13.60 -19.39
C GLY A 138 15.12 15.04 -19.94
N GLU A 139 13.93 15.58 -20.24
CA GLU A 139 13.76 17.01 -20.57
C GLU A 139 13.34 17.81 -19.34
N SER A 140 14.33 18.35 -18.62
CA SER A 140 14.14 19.29 -17.51
C SER A 140 13.60 20.69 -17.94
N ASP A 141 12.98 20.79 -19.11
CA ASP A 141 12.61 22.06 -19.77
C ASP A 141 11.15 22.44 -19.48
N PHE A 142 10.93 23.71 -19.12
CA PHE A 142 9.59 24.31 -19.05
C PHE A 142 9.56 25.61 -19.85
N LEU A 143 8.44 25.88 -20.53
CA LEU A 143 8.27 27.05 -21.42
C LEU A 143 7.19 28.02 -20.94
N PHE A 144 7.17 29.20 -21.55
CA PHE A 144 6.17 30.23 -21.27
C PHE A 144 5.27 30.47 -22.48
N VAL A 145 3.97 30.67 -22.25
CA VAL A 145 3.03 31.19 -23.27
C VAL A 145 2.35 32.46 -22.76
N ASP A 146 2.39 33.51 -23.57
CA ASP A 146 1.57 34.72 -23.40
C ASP A 146 0.15 34.39 -23.86
N LEU A 147 -0.79 34.21 -22.93
CA LEU A 147 -2.15 33.74 -23.21
C LEU A 147 -3.02 34.77 -23.94
N LEU A 148 -2.74 36.06 -23.77
CA LEU A 148 -3.50 37.13 -24.44
C LEU A 148 -3.12 37.27 -25.91
N LYS A 149 -1.85 36.98 -26.25
CA LYS A 149 -1.37 36.99 -27.64
C LYS A 149 -1.40 35.62 -28.31
N GLY A 150 -1.29 34.55 -27.53
CA GLY A 150 -0.87 33.22 -27.98
C GLY A 150 0.50 33.26 -28.67
N GLU A 151 1.51 33.67 -27.91
CA GLU A 151 2.92 33.64 -28.29
C GLU A 151 3.69 32.74 -27.32
N ARG A 152 4.33 31.67 -27.83
CA ARG A 152 5.36 30.92 -27.11
C ARG A 152 6.60 31.80 -26.93
N LYS A 153 7.27 31.66 -25.79
CA LYS A 153 8.64 32.17 -25.54
C LYS A 153 9.55 31.02 -25.17
N ASP A 154 10.85 31.23 -25.35
CA ASP A 154 11.86 30.24 -24.99
C ASP A 154 11.80 29.90 -23.50
N GLY A 155 12.00 28.62 -23.20
CA GLY A 155 11.89 28.09 -21.85
C GLY A 155 13.14 28.28 -21.01
N LYS A 156 13.09 27.74 -19.79
CA LYS A 156 14.27 27.53 -18.96
C LYS A 156 14.39 26.05 -18.62
N ARG A 157 15.64 25.57 -18.65
CA ARG A 157 16.01 24.26 -18.16
C ARG A 157 16.25 24.30 -16.65
N LEU A 158 15.58 23.42 -15.91
CA LEU A 158 15.87 23.11 -14.50
C LEU A 158 16.83 21.92 -14.41
N HIS A 159 17.10 21.47 -13.19
CA HIS A 159 17.96 20.30 -12.99
C HIS A 159 17.26 19.00 -13.39
N ASP A 160 16.00 18.82 -12.98
CA ASP A 160 15.23 17.59 -13.21
C ASP A 160 13.83 17.85 -13.80
N ASN A 161 13.10 16.77 -14.10
CA ASN A 161 11.79 16.79 -14.76
C ASN A 161 10.70 17.51 -13.92
N PRO A 162 10.16 18.68 -14.35
CA PRO A 162 9.23 19.46 -13.53
C PRO A 162 7.76 19.03 -13.70
N SER A 163 7.02 18.85 -12.59
CA SER A 163 5.63 18.34 -12.60
C SER A 163 4.55 19.42 -12.41
N ALA A 164 4.76 20.34 -11.47
CA ALA A 164 3.77 21.31 -11.01
C ALA A 164 4.42 22.61 -10.52
N ALA A 165 3.66 23.70 -10.49
CA ALA A 165 4.14 24.96 -9.92
C ALA A 165 3.06 25.77 -9.20
N ALA A 166 3.48 26.46 -8.14
CA ALA A 166 2.69 27.47 -7.41
C ALA A 166 3.45 28.81 -7.35
N PHE A 167 2.76 29.89 -6.99
CA PHE A 167 3.33 31.23 -6.91
C PHE A 167 3.05 31.89 -5.57
N SER A 168 3.95 32.74 -5.08
CA SER A 168 3.70 33.55 -3.88
C SER A 168 2.49 34.48 -4.07
N THR A 169 1.87 34.92 -2.98
CA THR A 169 0.75 35.87 -3.01
C THR A 169 1.16 37.25 -3.55
N ASP A 170 2.43 37.64 -3.38
CA ASP A 170 3.02 38.84 -3.98
C ASP A 170 3.48 38.66 -5.45
N GLY A 171 3.39 37.43 -5.99
CA GLY A 171 3.78 37.07 -7.35
C GLY A 171 5.27 37.17 -7.68
N ARG A 172 6.15 37.43 -6.71
CA ARG A 172 7.61 37.57 -6.92
C ARG A 172 8.36 36.24 -6.94
N ARG A 173 7.74 35.16 -6.44
CA ARG A 173 8.33 33.82 -6.34
C ARG A 173 7.43 32.81 -7.05
N ALA A 174 8.05 31.82 -7.68
CA ALA A 174 7.45 30.57 -8.10
C ALA A 174 8.14 29.42 -7.36
N TYR A 175 7.38 28.37 -7.09
CA TYR A 175 7.85 27.13 -6.48
C TYR A 175 7.51 26.02 -7.48
N VAL A 176 8.51 25.27 -7.95
CA VAL A 176 8.35 24.24 -8.98
C VAL A 176 8.75 22.88 -8.42
N ALA A 177 7.81 21.94 -8.45
CA ALA A 177 8.04 20.56 -8.05
C ALA A 177 8.81 19.81 -9.14
N LEU A 178 9.80 19.03 -8.72
CA LEU A 178 10.52 18.09 -9.59
C LEU A 178 10.04 16.66 -9.28
N ALA A 179 9.81 15.87 -10.33
CA ALA A 179 9.33 14.48 -10.23
C ALA A 179 10.45 13.43 -10.36
N GLY A 180 11.68 13.86 -10.65
CA GLY A 180 12.77 12.96 -11.06
C GLY A 180 12.58 12.40 -12.49
N GLY A 181 13.62 11.75 -13.00
CA GLY A 181 13.59 11.09 -14.32
C GLY A 181 13.70 9.57 -14.24
N ASN A 182 12.92 8.86 -15.07
CA ASN A 182 12.86 7.39 -15.16
C ASN A 182 14.18 6.67 -15.58
N ASP A 183 15.26 7.41 -15.76
CA ASP A 183 16.58 6.97 -16.24
C ASP A 183 17.72 7.53 -15.36
N SER A 184 17.42 7.93 -14.13
CA SER A 184 18.35 8.37 -13.09
C SER A 184 17.94 7.75 -11.75
N PRO A 185 18.83 7.62 -10.75
CA PRO A 185 18.38 7.34 -9.39
C PRO A 185 17.35 8.41 -8.98
N PRO A 186 16.27 8.04 -8.26
CA PRO A 186 15.21 8.99 -7.96
C PRO A 186 15.78 10.18 -7.20
N ALA A 187 15.59 11.37 -7.78
CA ALA A 187 15.88 12.61 -7.08
C ALA A 187 15.08 12.64 -5.77
N PRO A 188 15.60 13.28 -4.71
CA PRO A 188 14.75 13.64 -3.59
C PRO A 188 13.55 14.46 -4.08
N ASN A 189 12.47 14.53 -3.31
CA ASN A 189 11.25 15.20 -3.74
C ASN A 189 11.45 16.73 -3.66
N THR A 190 12.15 17.27 -4.66
CA THR A 190 12.69 18.62 -4.64
C THR A 190 11.67 19.64 -5.11
N ILE A 191 11.60 20.77 -4.40
CA ILE A 191 10.87 21.96 -4.84
C ILE A 191 11.87 23.09 -5.04
N VAL A 192 11.98 23.57 -6.28
CA VAL A 192 12.88 24.65 -6.70
C VAL A 192 12.20 26.01 -6.54
N PHE A 193 12.91 26.98 -5.94
CA PHE A 193 12.41 28.31 -5.64
C PHE A 193 12.97 29.32 -6.65
N ILE A 194 12.09 29.95 -7.44
CA ILE A 194 12.44 30.73 -8.64
C ILE A 194 11.91 32.17 -8.54
N ALA A 195 12.74 33.17 -8.84
CA ALA A 195 12.36 34.59 -8.81
C ALA A 195 11.70 35.01 -10.14
N THR A 196 10.42 35.33 -10.12
CA THR A 196 9.60 35.56 -11.35
C THR A 196 10.01 36.77 -12.18
N ARG A 197 10.81 37.69 -11.61
CA ARG A 197 11.34 38.88 -12.32
C ARG A 197 12.40 38.55 -13.37
N ASN A 198 13.11 37.42 -13.22
CA ASN A 198 14.22 36.98 -14.06
C ASN A 198 14.24 35.47 -14.33
N ASN A 199 13.30 34.71 -13.73
CA ASN A 199 13.22 33.26 -13.76
C ASN A 199 14.48 32.55 -13.23
N ASP A 200 15.22 33.17 -12.30
CA ASP A 200 16.40 32.55 -11.69
C ASP A 200 16.06 31.83 -10.39
N GLU A 201 16.60 30.61 -10.29
CA GLU A 201 16.61 29.82 -9.07
C GLU A 201 17.43 30.53 -7.99
N PHE A 202 16.94 30.52 -6.76
CA PHE A 202 17.63 31.08 -5.60
C PHE A 202 17.70 30.11 -4.40
N GLY A 203 17.26 28.86 -4.60
CA GLY A 203 17.29 27.79 -3.61
C GLY A 203 16.34 26.66 -3.97
N HIS A 204 16.40 25.59 -3.21
CA HIS A 204 15.47 24.47 -3.26
C HIS A 204 15.27 23.90 -1.85
N ILE A 205 14.29 23.00 -1.71
CA ILE A 205 14.09 22.16 -0.54
C ILE A 205 13.77 20.74 -0.99
N ASP A 206 14.06 19.75 -0.16
CA ASP A 206 13.63 18.37 -0.32
C ASP A 206 12.59 18.04 0.75
N VAL A 207 11.50 17.35 0.39
CA VAL A 207 10.42 17.00 1.34
C VAL A 207 10.19 15.49 1.42
N GLY A 208 9.90 15.01 2.63
CA GLY A 208 9.71 13.58 2.94
C GLY A 208 11.02 12.80 2.95
N GLU A 209 11.67 12.74 4.11
CA GLU A 209 12.93 12.00 4.34
C GLU A 209 12.80 10.51 4.00
N GLN A 210 13.80 9.96 3.31
CA GLN A 210 13.90 8.53 2.95
C GLN A 210 14.95 7.87 3.85
N SER A 211 14.70 6.65 4.36
CA SER A 211 15.76 5.91 5.05
C SER A 211 16.81 5.45 4.03
N PRO A 212 18.13 5.66 4.25
CA PRO A 212 19.15 5.33 3.26
C PRO A 212 19.09 3.87 2.76
N GLY A 213 19.14 3.73 1.44
CA GLY A 213 18.94 2.47 0.71
C GLY A 213 17.49 2.22 0.25
N VAL A 214 16.51 2.99 0.72
CA VAL A 214 15.09 2.83 0.36
C VAL A 214 14.60 4.02 -0.45
N GLN A 215 13.78 3.71 -1.45
CA GLN A 215 13.20 4.58 -2.44
C GLN A 215 11.68 4.35 -2.41
N ILE A 216 11.00 4.92 -1.41
CA ILE A 216 9.55 5.06 -1.46
C ILE A 216 9.28 6.07 -2.57
N LEU A 217 8.50 5.70 -3.59
CA LEU A 217 8.04 6.66 -4.60
C LEU A 217 7.18 7.72 -3.89
N ARG A 218 7.42 9.01 -4.16
CA ARG A 218 6.77 10.13 -3.46
C ARG A 218 6.62 11.38 -4.35
N ARG A 219 6.23 11.20 -5.62
CA ARG A 219 6.16 12.28 -6.61
C ARG A 219 5.27 13.40 -6.11
N ILE A 220 5.79 14.62 -6.16
CA ILE A 220 5.00 15.82 -5.87
C ILE A 220 4.12 16.10 -7.08
N GLU A 221 2.83 15.79 -6.95
CA GLU A 221 1.84 15.92 -8.02
C GLU A 221 1.24 17.33 -8.09
N ALA A 222 1.05 17.96 -6.92
CA ALA A 222 0.43 19.27 -6.81
C ALA A 222 1.13 20.17 -5.79
N LEU A 223 1.20 21.46 -6.13
CA LEU A 223 1.65 22.56 -5.26
C LEU A 223 0.56 23.63 -5.18
N VAL A 224 0.31 24.18 -3.98
CA VAL A 224 -0.39 25.47 -3.82
C VAL A 224 0.25 26.33 -2.74
N VAL A 225 0.07 27.64 -2.84
CA VAL A 225 0.38 28.58 -1.76
C VAL A 225 -0.92 29.08 -1.13
N ALA A 226 -0.94 29.26 0.18
CA ALA A 226 -2.03 29.90 0.90
C ALA A 226 -1.52 30.80 2.05
N PRO A 227 -2.23 31.87 2.43
CA PRO A 227 -1.83 32.73 3.54
C PRO A 227 -1.88 31.99 4.89
N GLY A 228 -0.74 31.90 5.57
CA GLY A 228 -0.61 31.39 6.93
C GLY A 228 -0.80 32.49 7.99
N THR A 229 -0.19 32.29 9.16
CA THR A 229 -0.17 33.26 10.28
C THR A 229 1.03 34.23 10.22
N SER A 230 2.17 33.78 9.68
CA SER A 230 3.43 34.54 9.63
C SER A 230 3.87 34.94 8.21
N GLY A 231 3.20 34.45 7.17
CA GLY A 231 3.59 34.60 5.77
C GLY A 231 2.85 33.62 4.86
N ASP A 232 3.32 33.48 3.62
CA ASP A 232 2.86 32.45 2.68
C ASP A 232 3.29 31.06 3.16
N VAL A 233 2.36 30.11 3.18
CA VAL A 233 2.65 28.68 3.38
C VAL A 233 2.48 27.97 2.04
N LEU A 234 3.54 27.25 1.64
CA LEU A 234 3.53 26.34 0.50
C LEU A 234 3.06 24.96 0.97
N TYR A 235 2.10 24.39 0.26
CA TYR A 235 1.61 23.03 0.48
C TYR A 235 1.97 22.17 -0.73
N ALA A 236 2.61 21.03 -0.48
CA ALA A 236 3.07 20.10 -1.50
C ALA A 236 2.48 18.70 -1.26
N ALA A 237 1.79 18.15 -2.24
CA ALA A 237 1.16 16.83 -2.18
C ALA A 237 2.07 15.77 -2.80
N GLY A 238 2.60 14.86 -1.99
CA GLY A 238 3.18 13.61 -2.47
C GLY A 238 2.06 12.60 -2.70
N HIS A 239 1.86 12.18 -3.95
CA HIS A 239 0.75 11.30 -4.32
C HIS A 239 0.93 9.92 -3.68
N GLU A 240 2.05 9.27 -3.95
CA GLU A 240 2.32 7.91 -3.45
C GLU A 240 2.64 7.86 -1.93
N SER A 241 2.93 9.00 -1.29
CA SER A 241 3.06 9.09 0.18
C SER A 241 1.75 9.38 0.90
N GLY A 242 0.67 9.73 0.19
CA GLY A 242 -0.58 10.21 0.80
C GLY A 242 -0.40 11.33 1.82
N THR A 243 0.57 12.21 1.56
CA THR A 243 1.07 13.19 2.52
C THR A 243 1.12 14.58 1.90
N VAL A 244 0.72 15.59 2.66
CA VAL A 244 0.87 17.00 2.30
C VAL A 244 1.86 17.66 3.24
N TRP A 245 2.99 18.13 2.70
CA TRP A 245 3.97 18.90 3.46
C TRP A 245 3.59 20.38 3.43
N ALA A 246 3.39 20.97 4.61
CA ALA A 246 3.22 22.41 4.80
C ALA A 246 4.57 23.04 5.15
N VAL A 247 5.03 23.98 4.32
CA VAL A 247 6.35 24.59 4.39
C VAL A 247 6.22 26.11 4.41
N ASP A 248 7.04 26.80 5.19
CA ASP A 248 7.15 28.25 5.13
C ASP A 248 7.75 28.67 3.78
N ALA A 249 6.94 29.29 2.91
CA ALA A 249 7.37 29.70 1.57
C ALA A 249 8.37 30.88 1.60
N GLY A 250 8.56 31.49 2.79
CA GLY A 250 9.58 32.48 3.06
C GLY A 250 11.00 31.91 3.09
N SER A 251 11.19 30.83 3.86
CA SER A 251 12.48 30.25 4.28
C SER A 251 12.76 28.84 3.74
N GLY A 252 11.73 28.08 3.37
CA GLY A 252 11.85 26.64 3.08
C GLY A 252 11.77 25.73 4.32
N GLY A 253 11.57 26.27 5.51
CA GLY A 253 11.42 25.46 6.72
C GLY A 253 10.12 24.65 6.73
N LEU A 254 10.21 23.32 6.92
CA LEU A 254 9.05 22.45 7.11
C LEU A 254 8.30 22.89 8.39
N LEU A 255 7.02 23.23 8.23
CA LEU A 255 6.14 23.60 9.34
C LEU A 255 5.38 22.38 9.87
N LYS A 256 4.91 21.51 8.98
CA LYS A 256 4.15 20.31 9.35
C LYS A 256 4.12 19.27 8.22
N GLN A 257 4.24 18.00 8.58
CA GLN A 257 3.80 16.89 7.73
C GLN A 257 2.33 16.58 8.05
N ILE A 258 1.46 16.61 7.04
CA ILE A 258 0.03 16.35 7.19
C ILE A 258 -0.29 15.02 6.50
N GLU A 259 -0.54 13.98 7.30
CA GLU A 259 -1.02 12.69 6.81
C GLU A 259 -2.48 12.84 6.35
N VAL A 260 -2.69 12.88 5.03
CA VAL A 260 -4.01 13.07 4.43
C VAL A 260 -4.64 11.72 4.04
N GLY A 261 -3.85 10.75 3.61
CA GLY A 261 -4.37 9.49 3.06
C GLY A 261 -4.78 9.62 1.59
N GLY A 262 -5.05 8.47 0.96
CA GLY A 262 -5.18 8.33 -0.50
C GLY A 262 -3.97 8.80 -1.30
N GLY A 263 -4.11 8.87 -2.62
CA GLY A 263 -3.21 9.66 -3.47
C GLY A 263 -3.73 11.09 -3.64
N PRO A 264 -3.14 12.11 -3.00
CA PRO A 264 -3.53 13.51 -3.19
C PRO A 264 -3.15 13.99 -4.60
N THR A 265 -4.12 14.00 -5.52
CA THR A 265 -3.95 14.35 -6.94
C THR A 265 -4.07 15.85 -7.22
N ALA A 266 -4.82 16.58 -6.39
CA ALA A 266 -4.98 18.02 -6.54
C ALA A 266 -5.07 18.75 -5.20
N LEU A 267 -4.52 19.96 -5.17
CA LEU A 267 -4.60 20.92 -4.07
C LEU A 267 -5.29 22.20 -4.56
N LEU A 268 -6.17 22.80 -3.74
CA LEU A 268 -6.93 23.99 -4.07
C LEU A 268 -6.97 24.97 -2.89
N THR A 269 -6.62 26.24 -3.10
CA THR A 269 -6.63 27.27 -2.05
C THR A 269 -7.95 28.05 -2.01
N ASP A 270 -8.70 27.95 -0.91
CA ASP A 270 -9.79 28.88 -0.57
C ASP A 270 -9.23 29.95 0.39
N ALA A 271 -8.58 30.95 -0.19
CA ALA A 271 -7.97 32.05 0.57
C ALA A 271 -9.01 32.87 1.35
N ALA A 272 -10.24 32.98 0.84
CA ALA A 272 -11.33 33.72 1.48
C ALA A 272 -11.79 33.06 2.80
N ARG A 273 -11.69 31.73 2.90
CA ARG A 273 -12.00 30.94 4.12
C ARG A 273 -10.77 30.36 4.82
N ARG A 274 -9.57 30.84 4.45
CA ARG A 274 -8.27 30.45 5.05
C ARG A 274 -8.06 28.93 5.15
N ARG A 275 -8.35 28.22 4.06
CA ARG A 275 -8.24 26.75 3.99
C ARG A 275 -7.70 26.29 2.65
N ILE A 276 -7.14 25.09 2.62
CA ILE A 276 -6.92 24.34 1.39
C ILE A 276 -7.85 23.13 1.35
N HIS A 277 -8.18 22.70 0.14
CA HIS A 277 -8.84 21.42 -0.13
C HIS A 277 -7.89 20.51 -0.88
N ILE A 278 -7.88 19.25 -0.49
CA ILE A 278 -7.03 18.18 -1.01
C ILE A 278 -7.95 17.12 -1.61
N ILE A 279 -7.68 16.71 -2.85
CA ILE A 279 -8.44 15.69 -3.56
C ILE A 279 -7.65 14.39 -3.50
N ALA A 280 -8.16 13.39 -2.79
CA ALA A 280 -7.48 12.11 -2.56
C ALA A 280 -8.18 10.99 -3.35
N ASP A 281 -7.47 10.35 -4.27
CA ASP A 281 -8.04 9.44 -5.26
C ASP A 281 -8.31 8.02 -4.71
N THR A 282 -7.32 7.31 -4.16
CA THR A 282 -7.47 5.91 -3.73
C THR A 282 -8.40 5.70 -2.52
N ILE A 283 -8.75 6.78 -1.79
CA ILE A 283 -9.77 6.77 -0.71
C ILE A 283 -11.07 7.51 -1.08
N ASN A 284 -11.19 8.04 -2.31
CA ASN A 284 -12.34 8.79 -2.80
C ASN A 284 -12.77 9.95 -1.86
N GLN A 285 -11.86 10.85 -1.46
CA GLN A 285 -12.20 11.93 -0.50
C GLN A 285 -11.81 13.33 -0.99
N VAL A 286 -12.57 14.33 -0.53
CA VAL A 286 -12.07 15.69 -0.36
C VAL A 286 -11.75 15.92 1.11
N ILE A 287 -10.54 16.38 1.38
CA ILE A 287 -10.02 16.64 2.73
C ILE A 287 -9.75 18.13 2.84
N THR A 288 -10.19 18.77 3.92
CA THR A 288 -10.01 20.21 4.13
C THR A 288 -9.02 20.45 5.25
N VAL A 289 -8.07 21.37 5.05
CA VAL A 289 -7.07 21.79 6.04
C VAL A 289 -7.18 23.30 6.26
N ASP A 290 -7.27 23.74 7.51
CA ASP A 290 -7.18 25.15 7.89
C ASP A 290 -5.73 25.67 7.79
N THR A 291 -5.51 26.83 7.17
CA THR A 291 -4.15 27.33 6.89
C THR A 291 -3.48 28.02 8.08
N GLY A 292 -4.20 28.29 9.16
CA GLY A 292 -3.65 28.88 10.39
C GLY A 292 -3.09 27.86 11.37
N SER A 293 -3.74 26.69 11.47
CA SER A 293 -3.42 25.58 12.40
C SER A 293 -2.85 24.34 11.69
N GLN A 294 -2.95 24.30 10.36
CA GLN A 294 -2.53 23.17 9.51
C GLN A 294 -3.20 21.85 9.95
N ALA A 295 -4.39 21.93 10.54
CA ALA A 295 -5.17 20.78 10.98
C ALA A 295 -6.21 20.40 9.93
N ILE A 296 -6.44 19.09 9.76
CA ILE A 296 -7.58 18.58 8.98
C ILE A 296 -8.86 18.96 9.73
N THR A 297 -9.77 19.69 9.07
CA THR A 297 -11.03 20.18 9.64
C THR A 297 -12.24 19.43 9.12
N SER A 298 -12.16 18.80 7.94
CA SER A 298 -13.19 17.89 7.44
C SER A 298 -12.63 16.85 6.45
N ARG A 299 -13.33 15.72 6.36
CA ARG A 299 -13.22 14.71 5.29
C ARG A 299 -14.62 14.52 4.72
N LEU A 300 -14.76 14.50 3.39
CA LEU A 300 -16.01 14.24 2.70
C LEU A 300 -15.79 13.18 1.60
N THR A 301 -16.48 12.05 1.72
CA THR A 301 -16.40 10.95 0.74
C THR A 301 -17.13 11.31 -0.56
N LEU A 302 -16.53 10.94 -1.68
CA LEU A 302 -17.01 11.13 -3.04
C LEU A 302 -17.61 9.83 -3.61
N PRO A 303 -18.55 9.89 -4.57
CA PRO A 303 -19.23 8.70 -5.10
C PRO A 303 -18.34 7.73 -5.90
N ALA A 304 -17.22 8.20 -6.44
CA ALA A 304 -16.20 7.40 -7.14
C ALA A 304 -14.86 8.16 -7.20
N ARG A 305 -13.82 7.51 -7.72
CA ARG A 305 -12.44 8.03 -7.75
C ARG A 305 -12.35 9.39 -8.46
N PRO A 306 -11.99 10.47 -7.75
CA PRO A 306 -11.68 11.74 -8.41
C PRO A 306 -10.36 11.63 -9.17
N SER A 307 -10.26 12.36 -10.28
CA SER A 307 -8.98 12.65 -10.94
C SER A 307 -8.61 14.13 -10.85
N ALA A 308 -9.57 14.98 -10.46
CA ALA A 308 -9.64 16.32 -10.98
C ALA A 308 -10.48 17.24 -10.08
N ALA A 309 -10.04 18.47 -9.76
CA ALA A 309 -10.92 19.48 -9.18
C ALA A 309 -10.51 20.94 -9.42
N ALA A 310 -11.44 21.87 -9.17
CA ALA A 310 -11.23 23.30 -9.01
C ALA A 310 -12.26 23.90 -8.03
N ILE A 311 -12.03 25.15 -7.65
CA ILE A 311 -12.88 25.92 -6.73
C ILE A 311 -13.44 27.17 -7.43
N GLY A 312 -14.72 27.46 -7.22
CA GLY A 312 -15.35 28.73 -7.62
C GLY A 312 -15.03 29.86 -6.64
N SER A 313 -15.22 31.11 -7.05
CA SER A 313 -15.06 32.29 -6.18
C SER A 313 -16.07 32.34 -5.02
N ASP A 314 -17.16 31.58 -5.13
CA ASP A 314 -18.15 31.30 -4.08
C ASP A 314 -17.68 30.23 -3.07
N GLY A 315 -16.58 29.51 -3.33
CA GLY A 315 -16.08 28.40 -2.53
C GLY A 315 -16.67 27.02 -2.88
N THR A 316 -17.51 26.91 -3.91
CA THR A 316 -18.03 25.61 -4.37
C THR A 316 -16.91 24.86 -5.09
N LEU A 317 -16.64 23.62 -4.70
CA LEU A 317 -15.68 22.78 -5.42
C LEU A 317 -16.41 22.05 -6.56
N TYR A 318 -15.74 21.90 -7.69
CA TYR A 318 -16.21 21.10 -8.81
C TYR A 318 -15.21 19.97 -9.02
N VAL A 319 -15.55 18.77 -8.57
CA VAL A 319 -14.67 17.59 -8.56
C VAL A 319 -15.12 16.64 -9.66
N ALA A 320 -14.20 16.23 -10.54
CA ALA A 320 -14.48 15.26 -11.61
C ALA A 320 -13.76 13.94 -11.41
N SER A 321 -14.34 12.88 -11.97
CA SER A 321 -13.90 11.48 -11.82
C SER A 321 -13.54 10.86 -13.17
N GLY A 322 -12.28 10.45 -13.30
CA GLY A 322 -11.71 9.81 -14.49
C GLY A 322 -12.55 8.64 -15.01
N ASP A 323 -12.95 7.75 -14.10
CA ASP A 323 -13.50 6.44 -14.45
C ASP A 323 -15.01 6.47 -14.73
N SER A 324 -15.76 7.24 -13.92
CA SER A 324 -17.22 7.40 -14.09
C SER A 324 -17.58 8.43 -15.16
N GLY A 325 -16.67 9.36 -15.44
CA GLY A 325 -17.00 10.57 -16.16
C GLY A 325 -18.09 11.35 -15.44
N GLN A 326 -17.97 11.62 -14.14
CA GLN A 326 -18.90 12.50 -13.41
C GLN A 326 -18.21 13.77 -12.91
N LEU A 327 -19.00 14.84 -12.75
CA LEU A 327 -18.60 16.12 -12.14
C LEU A 327 -19.60 16.41 -11.03
N TRP A 328 -19.10 16.48 -9.80
CA TRP A 328 -19.90 16.72 -8.62
C TRP A 328 -19.62 18.14 -8.10
N PRO A 329 -20.63 19.01 -8.00
CA PRO A 329 -20.52 20.24 -7.24
C PRO A 329 -20.59 19.90 -5.75
N VAL A 330 -19.51 20.17 -5.01
CA VAL A 330 -19.42 19.98 -3.56
C VAL A 330 -19.62 21.33 -2.87
N SER A 331 -20.54 21.34 -1.91
CA SER A 331 -20.93 22.52 -1.12
C SER A 331 -19.74 23.22 -0.44
N PRO A 332 -19.74 24.57 -0.35
CA PRO A 332 -18.64 25.30 0.30
C PRO A 332 -18.42 24.96 1.77
N ASP A 333 -19.41 24.42 2.48
CA ASP A 333 -19.29 23.98 3.88
C ASP A 333 -18.75 22.54 4.03
N MET A 334 -18.51 21.84 2.91
CA MET A 334 -18.04 20.45 2.85
C MET A 334 -19.01 19.43 3.45
N THR A 335 -20.31 19.73 3.52
CA THR A 335 -21.33 18.81 4.08
C THR A 335 -22.07 17.98 3.04
N GLN A 336 -22.11 18.42 1.79
CA GLN A 336 -22.88 17.79 0.70
C GLN A 336 -22.09 17.69 -0.60
N VAL A 337 -22.12 16.49 -1.19
CA VAL A 337 -21.83 16.26 -2.62
C VAL A 337 -23.15 16.39 -3.37
N GLY A 338 -23.22 17.31 -4.33
CA GLY A 338 -24.41 17.53 -5.15
C GLY A 338 -24.54 16.56 -6.32
N GLU A 339 -25.74 16.55 -6.91
CA GLU A 339 -26.12 15.70 -8.05
C GLU A 339 -25.03 15.61 -9.14
N PRO A 340 -24.69 14.38 -9.62
CA PRO A 340 -23.71 14.19 -10.66
C PRO A 340 -24.19 14.82 -11.97
N ILE A 341 -23.47 15.84 -12.43
CA ILE A 341 -23.53 16.21 -13.83
C ILE A 341 -22.84 15.05 -14.56
N GLN A 342 -23.48 14.43 -15.56
CA GLN A 342 -22.83 13.36 -16.32
C GLN A 342 -21.87 13.97 -17.33
N VAL A 343 -20.59 13.67 -17.16
CA VAL A 343 -19.48 14.35 -17.80
C VAL A 343 -18.58 13.43 -18.68
N GLY A 344 -18.82 12.12 -18.77
CA GLY A 344 -18.21 11.23 -19.79
C GLY A 344 -16.68 11.20 -19.91
N GLY A 345 -16.15 10.96 -21.11
CA GLY A 345 -14.92 10.18 -21.31
C GLY A 345 -13.60 10.73 -20.74
N HIS A 346 -13.18 10.21 -19.58
CA HIS A 346 -11.86 10.41 -18.95
C HIS A 346 -11.49 11.88 -18.62
N PRO A 347 -12.03 12.42 -17.52
CA PRO A 347 -11.58 13.64 -16.81
C PRO A 347 -10.09 13.66 -16.38
N ALA A 348 -9.35 14.74 -16.73
CA ALA A 348 -7.96 15.10 -16.36
C ALA A 348 -7.77 15.89 -15.01
N ALA A 349 -7.88 17.23 -14.94
CA ALA A 349 -8.00 18.09 -13.72
C ALA A 349 -9.15 19.14 -13.89
N VAL A 350 -9.80 19.85 -12.93
CA VAL A 350 -11.00 20.78 -13.18
C VAL A 350 -10.67 22.29 -13.12
N GLY A 351 -11.56 23.18 -13.62
CA GLY A 351 -11.49 24.67 -13.63
C GLY A 351 -12.83 25.40 -13.79
N VAL A 352 -12.91 26.68 -13.40
CA VAL A 352 -14.16 27.47 -13.26
C VAL A 352 -14.01 28.89 -13.84
N SER A 353 -15.08 29.51 -14.36
CA SER A 353 -15.11 30.91 -14.82
C SER A 353 -15.03 31.92 -13.67
N PHE A 354 -14.54 33.14 -13.95
CA PHE A 354 -14.38 34.19 -12.92
C PHE A 354 -15.70 34.68 -12.31
N ASP A 355 -16.80 34.56 -13.05
CA ASP A 355 -18.17 34.87 -12.59
C ASP A 355 -18.87 33.70 -11.88
N GLY A 356 -18.25 32.51 -11.84
CA GLY A 356 -18.84 31.29 -11.28
C GLY A 356 -20.01 30.70 -12.08
N ALA A 357 -20.36 31.26 -13.24
CA ALA A 357 -21.49 30.80 -14.04
C ALA A 357 -21.18 29.51 -14.83
N ARG A 358 -19.91 29.19 -15.05
CA ARG A 358 -19.46 28.06 -15.87
C ARG A 358 -18.33 27.28 -15.22
N VAL A 359 -18.32 25.97 -15.48
CA VAL A 359 -17.17 25.09 -15.26
C VAL A 359 -16.58 24.77 -16.63
N TYR A 360 -15.25 24.77 -16.74
CA TYR A 360 -14.51 24.51 -17.98
C TYR A 360 -13.90 23.13 -18.01
N VAL A 361 -14.10 22.43 -19.13
CA VAL A 361 -14.09 20.98 -19.07
C VAL A 361 -13.55 20.20 -20.31
N ALA A 362 -12.24 19.91 -20.45
CA ALA A 362 -11.57 19.22 -21.57
C ALA A 362 -11.19 17.71 -21.43
N THR A 363 -11.87 16.83 -22.17
CA THR A 363 -11.83 15.33 -22.07
C THR A 363 -10.71 14.63 -22.82
N ARG A 364 -10.04 13.64 -22.18
CA ARG A 364 -9.11 12.72 -22.87
C ARG A 364 -9.82 11.78 -23.85
N GLY A 365 -10.98 11.24 -23.45
CA GLY A 365 -11.78 10.33 -24.27
C GLY A 365 -12.45 11.02 -25.46
N ASP A 366 -13.16 12.12 -25.22
CA ASP A 366 -13.91 12.83 -26.26
C ASP A 366 -13.05 13.87 -27.02
N ASN A 367 -11.83 14.17 -26.54
CA ASN A 367 -10.89 15.17 -27.10
C ASN A 367 -11.52 16.57 -27.25
N SER A 368 -12.37 16.96 -26.28
CA SER A 368 -13.20 18.17 -26.38
C SER A 368 -13.26 18.96 -25.07
N LEU A 369 -13.10 20.29 -25.15
CA LEU A 369 -13.49 21.23 -24.11
C LEU A 369 -15.01 21.42 -24.12
N ALA A 370 -15.71 20.67 -23.30
CA ALA A 370 -17.02 21.11 -22.89
C ALA A 370 -17.00 22.38 -22.06
N VAL A 371 -18.21 22.91 -21.88
CA VAL A 371 -18.55 23.99 -20.97
C VAL A 371 -19.80 23.54 -20.22
N VAL A 372 -19.74 23.46 -18.89
CA VAL A 372 -20.91 23.19 -18.04
C VAL A 372 -21.46 24.51 -17.55
N ASP A 373 -22.77 24.70 -17.72
CA ASP A 373 -23.52 25.82 -17.15
C ASP A 373 -23.98 25.47 -15.73
N VAL A 374 -23.60 26.28 -14.74
CA VAL A 374 -23.80 25.99 -13.32
C VAL A 374 -25.27 26.08 -12.91
N GLN A 375 -26.04 26.99 -13.51
CA GLN A 375 -27.45 27.21 -13.14
C GLN A 375 -28.35 26.06 -13.62
N SER A 376 -28.16 25.60 -14.86
CA SER A 376 -28.90 24.47 -15.44
C SER A 376 -28.33 23.11 -15.05
N LYS A 377 -27.09 23.06 -14.56
CA LYS A 377 -26.33 21.83 -14.25
C LYS A 377 -26.19 20.91 -15.47
N GLN A 378 -25.99 21.48 -16.66
CA GLN A 378 -25.86 20.74 -17.92
C GLN A 378 -24.64 21.21 -18.71
N VAL A 379 -24.16 20.35 -19.61
CA VAL A 379 -23.17 20.74 -20.63
C VAL A 379 -23.86 21.61 -21.68
N SER A 380 -23.48 22.89 -21.74
CA SER A 380 -24.05 23.88 -22.65
C SER A 380 -23.33 23.95 -24.00
N SER A 381 -22.06 23.53 -24.06
CA SER A 381 -21.27 23.48 -25.29
C SER A 381 -20.19 22.39 -25.23
N ARG A 382 -19.69 21.97 -26.38
CA ARG A 382 -18.51 21.12 -26.59
C ARG A 382 -17.67 21.68 -27.73
N ILE A 383 -16.40 21.95 -27.45
CA ILE A 383 -15.46 22.67 -28.29
C ILE A 383 -14.28 21.72 -28.55
N PRO A 384 -14.11 21.16 -29.76
CA PRO A 384 -13.00 20.26 -30.06
C PRO A 384 -11.64 20.91 -29.77
N VAL A 385 -10.75 20.17 -29.11
CA VAL A 385 -9.37 20.58 -28.80
C VAL A 385 -8.39 19.57 -29.39
N GLY A 386 -7.08 19.73 -29.12
CA GLY A 386 -6.08 18.77 -29.58
C GLY A 386 -6.18 17.43 -28.84
N LYS A 387 -5.65 16.36 -29.46
CA LYS A 387 -5.73 15.01 -28.91
C LYS A 387 -5.08 14.89 -27.53
N ASP A 388 -5.78 14.19 -26.62
CA ASP A 388 -5.36 13.90 -25.25
C ASP A 388 -5.09 15.18 -24.41
N PRO A 389 -6.12 16.00 -24.12
CA PRO A 389 -6.01 17.16 -23.23
C PRO A 389 -5.69 16.75 -21.78
N VAL A 390 -4.76 17.49 -21.16
CA VAL A 390 -4.21 17.16 -19.84
C VAL A 390 -4.35 18.30 -18.83
N SER A 391 -4.32 19.54 -19.30
CA SER A 391 -4.33 20.74 -18.45
C SER A 391 -5.03 21.90 -19.16
N ILE A 392 -5.52 22.89 -18.42
CA ILE A 392 -6.06 24.16 -18.92
C ILE A 392 -5.59 25.27 -17.97
N LEU A 393 -5.54 26.53 -18.42
CA LEU A 393 -5.60 27.70 -17.55
C LEU A 393 -6.75 28.64 -17.96
N VAL A 394 -7.48 29.19 -16.99
CA VAL A 394 -8.55 30.19 -17.19
C VAL A 394 -7.97 31.53 -16.79
N ALA A 395 -7.86 32.44 -17.76
CA ALA A 395 -7.12 33.69 -17.62
C ALA A 395 -7.97 34.91 -18.03
N PRO A 396 -7.80 36.08 -17.39
CA PRO A 396 -8.45 37.31 -17.82
C PRO A 396 -8.00 37.70 -19.24
N GLY A 397 -8.98 37.88 -20.11
CA GLY A 397 -8.81 38.31 -21.49
C GLY A 397 -8.56 39.81 -21.63
N ARG A 398 -9.01 40.39 -22.74
CA ARG A 398 -8.77 41.81 -23.03
C ARG A 398 -9.74 42.68 -22.24
N PRO A 399 -9.27 43.69 -21.48
CA PRO A 399 -10.16 44.69 -20.87
C PRO A 399 -10.87 45.51 -21.98
N PRO A 400 -12.11 45.97 -21.74
CA PRO A 400 -12.87 46.73 -22.72
C PRO A 400 -12.18 48.06 -23.09
N ALA A 401 -12.28 48.46 -24.35
CA ALA A 401 -11.61 49.66 -24.85
C ALA A 401 -12.15 50.92 -24.15
N GLY A 402 -11.28 51.57 -23.37
CA GLY A 402 -11.62 52.75 -22.56
C GLY A 402 -11.49 52.55 -21.05
N SER A 403 -11.43 51.30 -20.56
CA SER A 403 -11.14 51.05 -19.14
C SER A 403 -9.63 51.14 -18.87
N THR A 404 -9.16 52.29 -18.39
CA THR A 404 -7.89 52.36 -17.65
C THR A 404 -8.09 51.62 -16.32
N PRO A 405 -7.35 50.53 -16.04
CA PRO A 405 -7.41 49.91 -14.73
C PRO A 405 -6.75 50.85 -13.72
N THR A 406 -7.54 51.48 -12.85
CA THR A 406 -7.02 51.95 -11.57
C THR A 406 -6.42 50.73 -10.87
N PRO A 407 -5.14 50.74 -10.45
CA PRO A 407 -4.61 49.65 -9.66
C PRO A 407 -5.40 49.57 -8.35
N THR A 408 -6.16 48.49 -8.15
CA THR A 408 -6.59 48.12 -6.81
C THR A 408 -5.33 47.94 -5.98
N GLU A 409 -5.20 48.68 -4.88
CA GLU A 409 -4.11 48.41 -3.94
C GLU A 409 -4.27 47.01 -3.38
N VAL A 410 -3.46 46.07 -3.90
CA VAL A 410 -3.16 44.83 -3.20
C VAL A 410 -2.60 45.26 -1.84
N PRO A 411 -3.19 44.82 -0.71
CA PRO A 411 -2.70 45.19 0.62
C PRO A 411 -1.20 44.93 0.70
N ALA A 412 -0.44 45.91 1.19
CA ALA A 412 1.02 45.87 1.15
C ALA A 412 1.53 44.62 1.90
N ALA A 413 1.89 43.58 1.15
CA ALA A 413 2.39 42.34 1.69
C ALA A 413 3.60 42.63 2.57
N HIS A 414 3.63 42.05 3.77
CA HIS A 414 4.83 42.09 4.60
C HIS A 414 6.01 41.56 3.76
N PRO A 415 7.17 42.25 3.74
CA PRO A 415 8.27 41.86 2.88
C PRO A 415 8.92 40.58 3.42
N THR A 416 8.41 39.44 2.99
CA THR A 416 8.98 38.12 3.25
C THR A 416 10.44 38.12 2.81
N ALA A 417 11.35 37.97 3.77
CA ALA A 417 12.78 37.96 3.51
C ALA A 417 13.14 36.90 2.46
N THR A 418 14.14 37.17 1.62
CA THR A 418 14.77 36.12 0.80
C THR A 418 15.12 34.94 1.71
N PRO A 419 14.82 33.68 1.32
CA PRO A 419 15.10 32.55 2.20
C PRO A 419 16.57 32.55 2.58
N THR A 420 16.83 32.40 3.88
CA THR A 420 18.08 31.80 4.30
C THR A 420 17.98 30.35 3.87
N ILE A 421 18.82 29.93 2.92
CA ILE A 421 18.87 28.54 2.46
C ILE A 421 19.07 27.67 3.70
N VAL A 422 18.06 26.86 4.04
CA VAL A 422 18.21 25.84 5.07
C VAL A 422 19.27 24.87 4.55
N PRO A 423 20.37 24.63 5.28
CA PRO A 423 21.38 23.70 4.81
C PRO A 423 20.75 22.32 4.68
N THR A 424 20.93 21.70 3.51
CA THR A 424 20.63 20.28 3.27
C THR A 424 21.18 19.46 4.44
N PRO A 425 20.46 18.42 4.93
CA PRO A 425 20.99 17.50 5.92
C PRO A 425 22.40 17.07 5.51
N THR A 426 23.39 17.32 6.37
CA THR A 426 24.78 17.04 6.03
C THR A 426 24.91 15.56 5.70
N PRO A 427 25.40 15.17 4.51
CA PRO A 427 25.54 13.77 4.14
C PRO A 427 26.29 13.02 5.25
N LEU A 428 25.76 11.87 5.65
CA LEU A 428 26.40 11.03 6.65
C LEU A 428 27.86 10.78 6.22
N PRO A 429 28.85 10.98 7.12
CA PRO A 429 30.26 10.72 6.81
C PRO A 429 30.41 9.31 6.23
N GLU A 430 31.30 9.12 5.26
CA GLU A 430 31.42 7.85 4.55
C GLU A 430 31.71 6.69 5.54
N GLY A 431 30.78 5.74 5.63
CA GLY A 431 30.79 4.64 6.61
C GLY A 431 29.97 4.86 7.89
N ALA A 432 29.34 6.02 8.10
CA ALA A 432 28.38 6.24 9.17
C ALA A 432 26.99 5.67 8.81
N LEU A 433 26.49 4.75 9.63
CA LEU A 433 25.12 4.23 9.50
C LEU A 433 24.08 5.29 9.93
N PRO A 434 22.84 5.22 9.44
CA PRO A 434 21.73 5.99 9.99
C PRO A 434 21.51 5.68 11.47
N PRO A 435 21.01 6.64 12.28
CA PRO A 435 20.72 6.40 13.69
C PRO A 435 19.62 5.34 13.87
N GLU A 436 19.75 4.54 14.93
CA GLU A 436 18.69 3.65 15.41
C GLU A 436 17.59 4.45 16.10
N HIS A 437 16.34 4.25 15.71
CA HIS A 437 15.17 4.83 16.37
C HIS A 437 14.43 3.77 17.20
N MET A 438 14.89 3.60 18.44
CA MET A 438 14.17 2.85 19.47
C MET A 438 13.11 3.74 20.14
N PRO A 439 11.86 3.27 20.35
CA PRO A 439 10.84 4.06 21.03
C PRO A 439 11.23 4.49 22.44
N SER A 440 10.75 5.67 22.86
CA SER A 440 10.93 6.15 24.23
C SER A 440 10.27 5.19 25.22
N GLY A 441 11.08 4.58 26.09
CA GLY A 441 10.60 3.57 27.03
C GLY A 441 10.48 2.14 26.47
N ALA A 442 11.03 1.85 25.28
CA ALA A 442 11.31 0.47 24.86
C ALA A 442 12.69 0.00 25.37
N ALA A 443 12.83 -1.31 25.58
CA ALA A 443 14.06 -2.00 25.93
C ALA A 443 14.27 -3.20 25.00
N GLY A 444 15.53 -3.63 24.81
CA GLY A 444 15.84 -4.78 23.97
C GLY A 444 16.94 -5.66 24.58
N GLU A 445 16.79 -6.98 24.45
CA GLU A 445 17.66 -7.99 25.06
C GLU A 445 17.78 -9.27 24.23
N THR A 446 18.77 -10.11 24.55
CA THR A 446 18.92 -11.46 23.98
C THR A 446 17.92 -12.41 24.62
N PHE A 447 17.11 -13.10 23.81
CA PHE A 447 16.13 -14.07 24.27
C PHE A 447 16.64 -15.52 24.18
N VAL A 448 17.31 -15.88 23.09
CA VAL A 448 18.01 -17.17 22.92
C VAL A 448 19.44 -16.89 22.45
N PRO A 449 20.47 -17.00 23.31
CA PRO A 449 21.86 -16.90 22.92
C PRO A 449 22.29 -18.15 22.14
N ASP A 450 23.31 -18.00 21.29
CA ASP A 450 23.99 -19.07 20.56
C ASP A 450 23.08 -19.97 19.69
N ALA A 451 21.94 -19.44 19.23
CA ALA A 451 21.05 -20.12 18.29
C ALA A 451 21.72 -20.23 16.91
N GLU A 452 21.78 -21.45 16.35
CA GLU A 452 22.51 -21.78 15.12
C GLU A 452 21.72 -21.37 13.87
N PHE A 453 21.92 -20.12 13.41
CA PHE A 453 21.33 -19.57 12.19
C PHE A 453 19.78 -19.71 12.08
N PRO A 454 19.01 -19.14 13.04
CA PRO A 454 17.55 -19.28 13.09
C PRO A 454 16.83 -18.40 12.06
N VAL A 455 16.40 -19.01 10.96
CA VAL A 455 15.75 -18.37 9.81
C VAL A 455 14.23 -18.30 9.88
N SER A 456 13.60 -19.13 10.70
CA SER A 456 12.18 -19.04 11.01
C SER A 456 11.91 -19.52 12.43
N PHE A 457 10.99 -18.85 13.12
CA PHE A 457 10.59 -19.17 14.47
C PHE A 457 9.16 -18.71 14.74
N VAL A 458 8.44 -19.46 15.58
CA VAL A 458 7.02 -19.30 15.85
C VAL A 458 6.70 -19.67 17.29
N PHE A 459 5.82 -18.90 17.93
CA PHE A 459 5.34 -19.19 19.29
C PHE A 459 4.02 -19.96 19.23
N ALA A 460 3.91 -21.01 20.05
CA ALA A 460 2.63 -21.58 20.41
C ALA A 460 1.91 -20.70 21.45
N PRO A 461 0.56 -20.77 21.57
CA PRO A 461 -0.21 -19.92 22.49
C PRO A 461 0.12 -20.09 24.00
N ASP A 462 0.86 -21.12 24.39
CA ASP A 462 1.35 -21.33 25.76
C ASP A 462 2.68 -20.61 26.06
N GLY A 463 3.28 -19.93 25.07
CA GLY A 463 4.61 -19.31 25.17
C GLY A 463 5.77 -20.24 24.81
N THR A 464 5.52 -21.46 24.35
CA THR A 464 6.55 -22.35 23.78
C THR A 464 7.03 -21.80 22.44
N LEU A 465 8.32 -21.49 22.32
CA LEU A 465 8.96 -21.08 21.07
C LEU A 465 9.50 -22.29 20.33
N PHE A 466 9.06 -22.48 19.09
CA PHE A 466 9.70 -23.38 18.12
C PHE A 466 10.58 -22.54 17.19
N TYR A 467 11.83 -22.93 16.98
CA TYR A 467 12.73 -22.28 16.00
C TYR A 467 13.52 -23.31 15.20
N ASN A 468 13.90 -22.98 13.97
CA ASN A 468 14.74 -23.85 13.13
C ASN A 468 16.22 -23.48 13.19
N GLU A 469 17.08 -24.42 12.79
CA GLU A 469 18.52 -24.21 12.59
C GLU A 469 18.85 -24.55 11.12
N LEU A 470 19.05 -23.54 10.27
CA LEU A 470 19.04 -23.67 8.79
C LEU A 470 19.87 -24.85 8.27
N HIS A 471 21.15 -24.89 8.61
CA HIS A 471 22.11 -25.88 8.09
C HIS A 471 22.11 -27.20 8.87
N SER A 472 21.72 -27.15 10.16
CA SER A 472 21.71 -28.32 11.02
C SER A 472 20.48 -29.20 10.74
N GLY A 473 19.42 -28.63 10.17
CA GLY A 473 18.15 -29.29 9.88
C GLY A 473 17.28 -29.55 11.12
N LYS A 474 17.66 -29.03 12.29
CA LYS A 474 16.92 -29.24 13.55
C LYS A 474 15.82 -28.21 13.74
N ILE A 475 14.67 -28.66 14.24
CA ILE A 475 13.71 -27.81 14.96
C ILE A 475 14.02 -27.92 16.45
N ARG A 476 14.10 -26.78 17.14
CA ARG A 476 14.38 -26.64 18.56
C ARG A 476 13.19 -26.04 19.30
N ILE A 477 13.09 -26.35 20.59
CA ILE A 477 12.06 -25.83 21.48
C ILE A 477 12.72 -25.05 22.61
N VAL A 478 12.22 -23.84 22.88
CA VAL A 478 12.43 -23.12 24.14
C VAL A 478 11.10 -23.02 24.87
N ARG A 479 11.05 -23.52 26.11
CA ARG A 479 9.89 -23.39 27.00
C ARG A 479 10.35 -22.87 28.35
N ASN A 480 9.66 -21.88 28.90
CA ASN A 480 9.96 -21.30 30.22
C ASN A 480 11.46 -20.96 30.43
N GLY A 481 12.08 -20.28 29.45
CA GLY A 481 13.48 -19.85 29.52
C GLY A 481 14.51 -20.99 29.45
N THR A 482 14.08 -22.19 29.07
CA THR A 482 14.93 -23.37 28.92
C THR A 482 14.90 -23.86 27.49
N LEU A 483 16.06 -23.85 26.82
CA LEU A 483 16.27 -24.56 25.55
C LEU A 483 16.28 -26.07 25.83
N LEU A 484 15.39 -26.82 25.19
CA LEU A 484 15.34 -28.27 25.36
C LEU A 484 16.60 -28.93 24.77
N PRO A 485 17.13 -29.98 25.44
CA PRO A 485 18.44 -30.55 25.09
C PRO A 485 18.43 -31.28 23.75
N ASP A 486 17.30 -31.92 23.41
CA ASP A 486 17.10 -32.58 22.13
C ASP A 486 16.52 -31.60 21.09
N ALA A 487 16.55 -32.00 19.82
CA ALA A 487 15.66 -31.44 18.81
C ALA A 487 14.22 -32.01 18.97
N PHE A 488 13.25 -31.23 18.51
CA PHE A 488 11.87 -31.64 18.23
C PHE A 488 11.84 -32.65 17.07
N TYR A 489 12.50 -32.28 15.98
CA TYR A 489 12.73 -33.11 14.80
C TYR A 489 14.06 -32.69 14.14
N GLN A 490 14.66 -33.56 13.35
CA GLN A 490 15.82 -33.21 12.52
C GLN A 490 15.67 -33.77 11.09
N PHE A 491 15.65 -32.86 10.12
CA PHE A 491 15.63 -33.17 8.70
C PHE A 491 17.05 -33.39 8.14
N LYS A 492 17.14 -34.13 7.04
CA LYS A 492 18.32 -34.09 6.17
C LYS A 492 18.15 -32.98 5.15
N VAL A 493 19.05 -31.99 5.18
CA VAL A 493 18.91 -30.73 4.45
C VAL A 493 20.16 -30.36 3.66
N ALA A 494 19.95 -29.67 2.53
CA ALA A 494 21.02 -29.24 1.63
C ALA A 494 21.92 -28.14 2.23
N GLY A 495 23.09 -27.94 1.62
CA GLY A 495 24.11 -26.97 2.04
C GLY A 495 24.44 -25.88 1.02
N GLN A 496 23.59 -25.67 0.01
CA GLN A 496 23.75 -24.56 -0.94
C GLN A 496 23.23 -23.25 -0.34
N PRO A 497 23.62 -22.06 -0.88
CA PRO A 497 23.08 -20.80 -0.40
C PRO A 497 21.55 -20.79 -0.51
N GLU A 498 20.88 -20.17 0.46
CA GLU A 498 19.40 -20.10 0.53
C GLU A 498 18.70 -21.47 0.65
N THR A 499 19.43 -22.56 0.92
CA THR A 499 18.87 -23.90 1.16
C THR A 499 19.14 -24.39 2.58
N GLY A 500 18.27 -25.28 3.05
CA GLY A 500 18.33 -25.83 4.39
C GLY A 500 16.93 -26.12 4.94
N LEU A 501 16.76 -26.04 6.25
CA LEU A 501 15.46 -25.94 6.90
C LEU A 501 15.03 -24.47 6.97
N ILE A 502 14.05 -24.05 6.16
CA ILE A 502 13.78 -22.63 5.88
C ILE A 502 12.54 -22.13 6.62
N GLY A 503 11.37 -22.71 6.32
CA GLY A 503 10.08 -22.24 6.84
C GLY A 503 9.57 -23.07 8.01
N LEU A 504 8.90 -22.41 8.95
CA LEU A 504 8.30 -23.04 10.13
C LEU A 504 7.05 -22.27 10.56
N THR A 505 5.90 -22.93 10.62
CA THR A 505 4.65 -22.32 11.12
C THR A 505 3.78 -23.34 11.85
N LEU A 506 2.87 -22.85 12.69
CA LEU A 506 1.92 -23.69 13.42
C LEU A 506 0.55 -23.64 12.75
N ASP A 507 -0.21 -24.72 12.87
CA ASP A 507 -1.63 -24.73 12.48
C ASP A 507 -2.43 -23.72 13.33
N PRO A 508 -3.43 -23.01 12.77
CA PRO A 508 -4.29 -22.13 13.56
C PRO A 508 -5.01 -22.85 14.72
N ASN A 509 -5.22 -24.16 14.61
CA ASN A 509 -5.78 -25.01 15.66
C ASN A 509 -4.72 -25.83 16.42
N PHE A 510 -3.47 -25.38 16.49
CA PHE A 510 -2.35 -26.09 17.16
C PHE A 510 -2.68 -26.56 18.58
N THR A 511 -3.48 -25.81 19.35
CA THR A 511 -3.93 -26.18 20.71
C THR A 511 -4.85 -27.41 20.76
N GLN A 512 -5.32 -27.90 19.62
CA GLN A 512 -6.20 -29.06 19.47
C GLN A 512 -5.55 -30.18 18.64
N ASN A 513 -4.84 -29.83 17.57
CA ASN A 513 -4.28 -30.78 16.61
C ASN A 513 -2.75 -30.95 16.69
N HIS A 514 -2.05 -30.08 17.41
CA HIS A 514 -0.60 -30.09 17.59
C HIS A 514 0.22 -30.11 16.27
N TYR A 515 -0.34 -29.59 15.17
CA TYR A 515 0.31 -29.64 13.86
C TYR A 515 1.32 -28.51 13.62
N VAL A 516 2.53 -28.91 13.22
CA VAL A 516 3.68 -28.04 12.88
C VAL A 516 3.98 -28.22 11.39
N TYR A 517 3.91 -27.14 10.61
CA TYR A 517 4.20 -27.14 9.18
C TYR A 517 5.61 -26.61 8.92
N VAL A 518 6.29 -27.19 7.93
CA VAL A 518 7.73 -27.03 7.72
C VAL A 518 8.04 -26.97 6.22
N PHE A 519 8.88 -26.03 5.80
CA PHE A 519 9.49 -25.99 4.47
C PHE A 519 10.99 -26.28 4.59
N TYR A 520 11.51 -27.22 3.79
CA TYR A 520 12.95 -27.48 3.71
C TYR A 520 13.41 -27.90 2.31
N THR A 521 14.65 -27.57 1.97
CA THR A 521 15.36 -28.17 0.84
C THR A 521 15.97 -29.48 1.29
N SER A 522 15.47 -30.59 0.75
CA SER A 522 15.97 -31.93 1.05
C SER A 522 17.37 -32.19 0.45
N VAL A 523 17.93 -33.38 0.70
CA VAL A 523 19.08 -33.92 -0.05
C VAL A 523 18.68 -35.20 -0.79
N PRO A 524 19.36 -35.58 -1.88
CA PRO A 524 19.15 -36.86 -2.55
C PRO A 524 19.35 -38.06 -1.61
N GLU A 525 18.68 -39.18 -1.90
CA GLU A 525 18.77 -40.39 -1.08
C GLU A 525 20.22 -40.85 -0.89
N GLY A 526 20.58 -41.21 0.35
CA GLY A 526 21.93 -41.63 0.72
C GLY A 526 22.91 -40.49 1.04
N GLN A 527 22.54 -39.22 0.84
CA GLN A 527 23.34 -38.06 1.27
C GLN A 527 23.11 -37.72 2.76
N ASP A 528 23.99 -36.87 3.31
CA ASP A 528 23.93 -36.29 4.66
C ASP A 528 23.78 -34.76 4.60
N ASN A 529 23.57 -34.12 5.76
CA ASN A 529 23.34 -32.68 5.86
C ASN A 529 24.51 -31.86 5.30
N GLY A 530 24.20 -30.78 4.59
CA GLY A 530 25.19 -30.01 3.82
C GLY A 530 25.45 -30.58 2.42
N GLY A 531 24.72 -31.63 2.02
CA GLY A 531 24.79 -32.22 0.68
C GLY A 531 24.25 -31.32 -0.45
N PRO A 532 24.26 -31.81 -1.70
CA PRO A 532 23.64 -31.14 -2.83
C PRO A 532 22.11 -31.12 -2.68
N ASN A 533 21.44 -30.23 -3.41
CA ASN A 533 19.99 -30.09 -3.35
C ASN A 533 19.26 -31.36 -3.81
N GLY A 534 18.29 -31.80 -3.01
CA GLY A 534 17.11 -32.52 -3.46
C GLY A 534 15.96 -31.53 -3.76
N PRO A 535 14.73 -32.02 -3.94
CA PRO A 535 13.56 -31.14 -4.04
C PRO A 535 13.36 -30.27 -2.78
N ASN A 536 12.67 -29.15 -2.97
CA ASN A 536 12.03 -28.43 -1.89
C ASN A 536 10.75 -29.17 -1.46
N GLU A 537 10.48 -29.20 -0.16
CA GLU A 537 9.47 -30.05 0.46
C GLU A 537 8.66 -29.26 1.49
N VAL A 538 7.32 -29.34 1.43
CA VAL A 538 6.42 -28.82 2.46
C VAL A 538 5.78 -29.99 3.18
N VAL A 539 6.05 -30.11 4.47
CA VAL A 539 5.58 -31.22 5.31
C VAL A 539 4.90 -30.73 6.57
N ARG A 540 4.11 -31.61 7.18
CA ARG A 540 3.47 -31.42 8.49
C ARG A 540 3.92 -32.52 9.44
N LEU A 541 4.28 -32.14 10.66
CA LEU A 541 4.53 -33.01 11.80
C LEU A 541 3.44 -32.82 12.85
N THR A 542 3.20 -33.83 13.69
CA THR A 542 2.42 -33.71 14.92
C THR A 542 3.37 -33.57 16.10
N ASP A 543 3.17 -32.60 17.01
CA ASP A 543 3.88 -32.58 18.30
C ASP A 543 3.29 -33.61 19.26
N VAL A 544 4.11 -34.62 19.59
CA VAL A 544 3.78 -35.69 20.53
C VAL A 544 4.80 -35.66 21.67
N ALA A 545 4.55 -34.79 22.65
CA ALA A 545 5.39 -34.55 23.83
C ALA A 545 6.82 -34.07 23.49
N ASP A 546 6.90 -32.88 22.89
CA ASP A 546 8.14 -32.20 22.48
C ASP A 546 8.90 -32.92 21.35
N LYS A 547 8.17 -33.67 20.51
CA LYS A 547 8.72 -34.49 19.42
C LYS A 547 7.83 -34.49 18.19
N GLY A 548 8.44 -34.27 17.02
CA GLY A 548 7.77 -34.36 15.73
C GLY A 548 7.51 -35.82 15.34
N ALA A 549 6.24 -36.19 15.24
CA ALA A 549 5.75 -37.47 14.75
C ALA A 549 4.98 -37.31 13.43
N ASP A 550 4.55 -38.44 12.86
CA ASP A 550 3.53 -38.52 11.80
C ASP A 550 3.74 -37.61 10.56
N LEU A 551 5.00 -37.53 10.11
CA LEU A 551 5.42 -36.73 8.96
C LEU A 551 4.54 -37.00 7.74
N THR A 552 3.77 -35.98 7.37
CA THR A 552 2.84 -35.97 6.24
C THR A 552 3.36 -34.98 5.19
N TYR A 553 3.48 -35.38 3.93
CA TYR A 553 3.79 -34.44 2.84
C TYR A 553 2.53 -33.65 2.47
N ILE A 554 2.68 -32.32 2.38
CA ILE A 554 1.62 -31.36 2.03
C ILE A 554 1.82 -30.85 0.60
N MET A 555 3.06 -30.54 0.24
CA MET A 555 3.48 -30.30 -1.14
C MET A 555 4.83 -30.98 -1.35
N ARG A 556 4.97 -31.76 -2.43
CA ARG A 556 6.12 -32.66 -2.65
C ARG A 556 6.84 -32.38 -3.96
N ASP A 557 8.11 -32.77 -4.02
CA ASP A 557 8.92 -32.79 -5.25
C ASP A 557 9.00 -31.41 -5.92
N LEU A 558 8.98 -30.33 -5.11
CA LEU A 558 9.00 -28.95 -5.60
C LEU A 558 10.41 -28.62 -6.14
N PRO A 559 10.52 -27.81 -7.20
CA PRO A 559 11.82 -27.47 -7.78
C PRO A 559 12.68 -26.68 -6.79
N SER A 560 14.00 -26.87 -6.92
CA SER A 560 15.02 -26.19 -6.13
C SER A 560 16.14 -25.70 -7.04
N GLY A 561 16.72 -24.55 -6.68
CA GLY A 561 17.77 -23.87 -7.44
C GLY A 561 19.08 -23.79 -6.66
N PRO A 562 20.21 -23.48 -7.33
CA PRO A 562 21.48 -23.21 -6.63
C PRO A 562 21.35 -21.99 -5.69
N ILE A 563 20.45 -21.07 -6.04
CA ILE A 563 19.92 -19.94 -5.28
C ILE A 563 18.44 -19.75 -5.67
N HIS A 564 17.77 -18.76 -5.07
CA HIS A 564 16.36 -18.42 -5.25
C HIS A 564 15.40 -19.59 -5.00
N ASN A 565 15.53 -20.16 -3.82
CA ASN A 565 14.59 -21.20 -3.37
C ASN A 565 13.35 -20.57 -2.75
N SER A 566 13.53 -19.60 -1.84
CA SER A 566 12.51 -19.15 -0.87
C SER A 566 11.85 -20.31 -0.11
N GLY A 567 11.13 -20.00 0.97
CA GLY A 567 10.52 -21.04 1.80
C GLY A 567 9.71 -20.54 2.98
N THR A 568 9.31 -19.26 2.99
CA THR A 568 8.37 -18.76 4.00
C THR A 568 7.00 -19.39 3.80
N ILE A 569 6.38 -19.80 4.90
CA ILE A 569 5.06 -20.45 4.95
C ILE A 569 4.25 -19.86 6.11
N HIS A 570 3.03 -19.39 5.83
CA HIS A 570 2.10 -18.91 6.85
C HIS A 570 0.67 -19.30 6.49
N PHE A 571 -0.18 -19.40 7.51
CA PHE A 571 -1.62 -19.52 7.31
C PHE A 571 -2.24 -18.13 7.10
N GLY A 572 -3.03 -18.00 6.04
CA GLY A 572 -3.85 -16.81 5.80
C GLY A 572 -5.08 -16.76 6.72
N PRO A 573 -5.72 -15.58 6.83
CA PRO A 573 -6.96 -15.41 7.59
C PRO A 573 -8.17 -16.17 6.99
N ASP A 574 -7.99 -16.77 5.80
CA ASP A 574 -8.92 -17.71 5.15
C ASP A 574 -8.67 -19.19 5.53
N GLY A 575 -7.73 -19.45 6.45
CA GLY A 575 -7.35 -20.78 6.91
C GLY A 575 -6.58 -21.62 5.87
N LYS A 576 -6.00 -20.98 4.85
CA LYS A 576 -5.19 -21.66 3.81
C LYS A 576 -3.70 -21.49 4.10
N LEU A 577 -2.92 -22.50 3.74
CA LEU A 577 -1.46 -22.44 3.81
C LEU A 577 -0.93 -21.76 2.55
N TYR A 578 -0.21 -20.66 2.74
CA TYR A 578 0.50 -19.97 1.66
C TYR A 578 1.97 -20.38 1.68
N VAL A 579 2.60 -20.44 0.51
CA VAL A 579 4.00 -20.88 0.32
C VAL A 579 4.71 -19.99 -0.68
N ALA A 580 5.82 -19.39 -0.30
CA ALA A 580 6.70 -18.65 -1.21
C ALA A 580 7.71 -19.60 -1.88
N LEU A 581 7.84 -19.53 -3.21
CA LEU A 581 8.80 -20.33 -3.97
C LEU A 581 9.47 -19.46 -5.05
N GLY A 582 10.78 -19.28 -4.94
CA GLY A 582 11.60 -18.46 -5.84
C GLY A 582 11.76 -19.06 -7.24
N ASP A 583 12.38 -18.31 -8.15
CA ASP A 583 12.53 -18.67 -9.56
C ASP A 583 13.55 -19.79 -9.83
N ASN A 584 14.28 -20.22 -8.79
CA ASN A 584 15.35 -21.22 -8.81
C ASN A 584 16.54 -20.87 -9.71
N ASP A 585 16.88 -19.58 -9.79
CA ASP A 585 17.90 -18.96 -10.67
C ASP A 585 17.56 -19.05 -12.17
N GLN A 586 16.27 -19.20 -12.48
CA GLN A 586 15.77 -19.39 -13.84
C GLN A 586 14.50 -18.54 -14.05
N GLY A 587 14.65 -17.21 -14.05
CA GLY A 587 13.56 -16.22 -14.06
C GLY A 587 12.45 -16.40 -15.09
N SER A 588 12.67 -17.10 -16.22
CA SER A 588 11.58 -17.50 -17.12
C SER A 588 10.46 -18.27 -16.41
N ASN A 589 10.80 -19.02 -15.36
CA ASN A 589 9.86 -19.75 -14.50
C ASN A 589 8.81 -18.82 -13.89
N ALA A 590 9.21 -17.60 -13.48
CA ALA A 590 8.33 -16.67 -12.78
C ALA A 590 7.13 -16.23 -13.63
N GLN A 591 7.35 -15.97 -14.93
CA GLN A 591 6.29 -15.67 -15.90
C GLN A 591 5.57 -16.91 -16.43
N ASP A 592 6.19 -18.09 -16.40
CA ASP A 592 5.51 -19.33 -16.82
C ASP A 592 4.47 -19.76 -15.77
N LEU A 593 3.20 -19.80 -16.17
CA LEU A 593 2.09 -20.28 -15.35
C LEU A 593 1.99 -21.82 -15.34
N GLY A 594 2.69 -22.51 -16.24
CA GLY A 594 2.89 -23.97 -16.20
C GLY A 594 3.94 -24.40 -15.17
N ALA A 595 4.75 -23.47 -14.66
CA ALA A 595 5.73 -23.69 -13.59
C ALA A 595 5.23 -23.16 -12.24
N ILE A 596 5.64 -23.80 -11.14
CA ILE A 596 5.34 -23.35 -9.77
C ILE A 596 6.43 -22.46 -9.14
N ALA A 597 7.60 -22.35 -9.77
CA ALA A 597 8.71 -21.50 -9.32
C ALA A 597 8.49 -20.03 -9.71
N GLY A 598 8.99 -19.10 -8.89
CA GLY A 598 8.81 -17.65 -9.03
C GLY A 598 7.37 -17.21 -8.74
N LYS A 599 6.79 -17.74 -7.66
CA LYS A 599 5.36 -17.63 -7.29
C LYS A 599 5.18 -17.47 -5.77
N ILE A 600 4.00 -16.97 -5.38
CA ILE A 600 3.38 -17.35 -4.12
C ILE A 600 2.25 -18.34 -4.45
N LEU A 601 2.21 -19.44 -3.72
CA LEU A 601 1.24 -20.54 -3.86
C LEU A 601 0.27 -20.54 -2.67
N ARG A 602 -0.93 -21.11 -2.86
CA ARG A 602 -1.97 -21.23 -1.83
C ARG A 602 -2.64 -22.60 -1.90
N VAL A 603 -2.64 -23.34 -0.79
CA VAL A 603 -3.20 -24.70 -0.64
C VAL A 603 -4.03 -24.82 0.63
N ASN A 604 -4.90 -25.83 0.71
CA ASN A 604 -5.55 -26.22 1.97
C ASN A 604 -4.53 -26.83 2.95
N PRO A 605 -4.82 -26.92 4.27
CA PRO A 605 -3.91 -27.51 5.26
C PRO A 605 -3.55 -29.00 5.00
N ASP A 606 -4.28 -29.69 4.13
CA ASP A 606 -4.01 -31.07 3.70
C ASP A 606 -3.25 -31.17 2.36
N GLY A 607 -2.89 -30.05 1.75
CA GLY A 607 -2.23 -29.99 0.44
C GLY A 607 -3.18 -29.98 -0.76
N SER A 608 -4.49 -30.15 -0.56
CA SER A 608 -5.47 -30.03 -1.65
C SER A 608 -5.61 -28.58 -2.13
N ILE A 609 -6.05 -28.37 -3.37
CA ILE A 609 -6.14 -27.03 -3.95
C ILE A 609 -7.51 -26.39 -3.63
N PRO A 610 -7.57 -25.14 -3.13
CA PRO A 610 -8.83 -24.40 -3.01
C PRO A 610 -9.42 -24.06 -4.39
N ASP A 611 -10.70 -24.40 -4.61
CA ASP A 611 -11.40 -24.16 -5.89
C ASP A 611 -11.44 -22.68 -6.31
N ASP A 612 -11.28 -21.74 -5.38
CA ASP A 612 -11.29 -20.30 -5.65
C ASP A 612 -9.92 -19.75 -6.10
N ASN A 613 -8.86 -20.55 -6.17
CA ASN A 613 -7.55 -20.11 -6.66
C ASN A 613 -7.63 -19.58 -8.12
N PRO A 614 -6.90 -18.50 -8.47
CA PRO A 614 -7.10 -17.73 -9.70
C PRO A 614 -6.84 -18.48 -11.02
N PHE A 615 -6.20 -19.66 -10.97
CA PHE A 615 -5.85 -20.47 -12.14
C PHE A 615 -6.45 -21.88 -12.15
N VAL A 616 -7.39 -22.19 -11.25
CA VAL A 616 -8.11 -23.48 -11.23
C VAL A 616 -8.88 -23.68 -12.53
N GLY A 617 -8.86 -24.92 -13.04
CA GLY A 617 -9.59 -25.32 -14.24
C GLY A 617 -9.04 -24.76 -15.57
N GLN A 618 -7.93 -24.03 -15.57
CA GLN A 618 -7.34 -23.44 -16.77
C GLN A 618 -6.23 -24.35 -17.34
N GLU A 619 -6.38 -24.75 -18.61
CA GLU A 619 -5.42 -25.62 -19.29
C GLU A 619 -4.02 -24.98 -19.36
N GLY A 620 -2.98 -25.78 -19.09
CA GLY A 620 -1.59 -25.35 -19.11
C GLY A 620 -1.15 -24.49 -17.93
N LYS A 621 -1.97 -24.35 -16.86
CA LYS A 621 -1.63 -23.55 -15.68
C LYS A 621 -1.65 -24.36 -14.39
N GLN A 622 -0.77 -23.99 -13.45
CA GLN A 622 -0.68 -24.60 -12.14
C GLN A 622 -1.76 -24.04 -11.20
N PRO A 623 -2.69 -24.87 -10.69
CA PRO A 623 -3.86 -24.39 -9.95
C PRO A 623 -3.52 -23.93 -8.52
N ALA A 624 -2.30 -24.23 -8.02
CA ALA A 624 -1.80 -23.77 -6.73
C ALA A 624 -1.34 -22.30 -6.73
N ILE A 625 -1.14 -21.66 -7.89
CA ILE A 625 -0.62 -20.29 -7.98
C ILE A 625 -1.63 -19.30 -7.38
N TRP A 626 -1.17 -18.47 -6.44
CA TRP A 626 -1.87 -17.28 -5.97
C TRP A 626 -1.37 -16.01 -6.68
N ALA A 627 -0.05 -15.84 -6.81
CA ALA A 627 0.60 -14.69 -7.45
C ALA A 627 1.85 -15.15 -8.23
N TYR A 628 2.25 -14.42 -9.27
CA TYR A 628 3.33 -14.82 -10.18
C TYR A 628 4.22 -13.67 -10.65
N GLY A 629 5.35 -13.98 -11.28
CA GLY A 629 6.31 -12.96 -11.71
C GLY A 629 7.13 -12.38 -10.56
N LEU A 630 7.45 -13.22 -9.56
CA LEU A 630 8.35 -12.91 -8.43
C LEU A 630 9.69 -13.64 -8.63
N ARG A 631 10.79 -13.10 -8.10
CA ARG A 631 12.16 -13.64 -8.24
C ARG A 631 12.53 -14.54 -7.07
N ASN A 632 12.51 -14.01 -5.86
CA ASN A 632 12.87 -14.68 -4.62
C ASN A 632 12.19 -14.01 -3.41
N PRO A 633 10.87 -14.16 -3.24
CA PRO A 633 10.12 -13.52 -2.16
C PRO A 633 10.42 -14.20 -0.82
N PHE A 634 11.48 -13.75 -0.14
CA PHE A 634 11.99 -14.39 1.07
C PHE A 634 10.98 -14.47 2.21
N SER A 635 10.03 -13.54 2.30
CA SER A 635 9.01 -13.52 3.33
C SER A 635 7.73 -12.81 2.90
N PHE A 636 6.64 -13.10 3.63
CA PHE A 636 5.34 -12.47 3.51
C PHE A 636 4.57 -12.61 4.84
N ASP A 637 3.66 -11.69 5.12
CA ASP A 637 2.71 -11.75 6.24
C ASP A 637 1.38 -11.08 5.84
N PHE A 638 0.34 -11.30 6.64
CA PHE A 638 -0.99 -10.76 6.41
C PHE A 638 -1.22 -9.52 7.28
N ASP A 639 -1.58 -8.41 6.65
CA ASP A 639 -1.89 -7.17 7.36
C ASP A 639 -3.12 -7.36 8.27
N PRO A 640 -3.01 -7.10 9.59
CA PRO A 640 -4.06 -7.43 10.56
C PRO A 640 -5.31 -6.55 10.44
N VAL A 641 -5.28 -5.49 9.63
CA VAL A 641 -6.37 -4.52 9.46
C VAL A 641 -7.16 -4.75 8.16
N SER A 642 -6.47 -4.94 7.04
CA SER A 642 -7.08 -5.15 5.71
C SER A 642 -7.20 -6.63 5.33
N HIS A 643 -6.46 -7.52 6.02
CA HIS A 643 -6.26 -8.93 5.65
C HIS A 643 -5.60 -9.13 4.27
N GLY A 644 -5.01 -8.07 3.71
CA GLY A 644 -4.16 -8.13 2.53
C GLY A 644 -2.83 -8.84 2.81
N LEU A 645 -2.31 -9.54 1.80
CA LEU A 645 -1.01 -10.18 1.84
C LEU A 645 0.07 -9.19 1.38
N LEU A 646 1.16 -9.03 2.13
CA LEU A 646 2.33 -8.24 1.72
C LEU A 646 3.58 -9.10 1.72
N ALA A 647 4.55 -8.76 0.85
CA ALA A 647 5.78 -9.53 0.68
C ALA A 647 7.04 -8.65 0.59
N THR A 648 8.19 -9.28 0.87
CA THR A 648 9.53 -8.74 0.63
C THR A 648 10.17 -9.56 -0.49
N GLU A 649 10.61 -8.87 -1.52
CA GLU A 649 11.17 -9.41 -2.76
C GLU A 649 12.66 -9.04 -2.86
N ASN A 650 13.48 -9.92 -3.43
CA ASN A 650 14.93 -9.73 -3.52
C ASN A 650 15.37 -9.67 -4.99
N GLY A 651 15.85 -8.50 -5.40
CA GLY A 651 16.14 -8.16 -6.79
C GLY A 651 17.50 -8.63 -7.31
N PRO A 652 17.76 -8.43 -8.61
CA PRO A 652 18.97 -8.90 -9.30
C PRO A 652 20.21 -8.01 -9.10
N GLY A 653 20.56 -7.69 -7.85
CA GLY A 653 21.74 -6.86 -7.53
C GLY A 653 21.49 -5.35 -7.58
N ASP A 654 20.34 -4.95 -8.09
CA ASP A 654 19.58 -3.75 -7.76
C ASP A 654 18.12 -4.15 -7.51
N ASN A 655 17.28 -3.21 -7.03
CA ASN A 655 15.82 -3.36 -7.02
C ASN A 655 15.28 -4.52 -6.14
N ASP A 656 15.59 -4.54 -4.83
CA ASP A 656 14.75 -5.31 -3.88
C ASP A 656 13.41 -4.59 -3.68
N GLU A 657 12.33 -5.31 -3.39
CA GLU A 657 10.95 -4.79 -3.51
C GLU A 657 10.12 -5.02 -2.22
N LEU A 658 9.18 -4.11 -1.93
CA LEU A 658 8.13 -4.28 -0.90
C LEU A 658 6.76 -4.25 -1.58
N ASP A 659 6.02 -5.36 -1.51
CA ASP A 659 4.84 -5.61 -2.34
C ASP A 659 3.52 -5.71 -1.58
N VAL A 660 2.43 -5.37 -2.28
CA VAL A 660 1.04 -5.74 -1.91
C VAL A 660 0.57 -6.83 -2.86
N ILE A 661 0.41 -8.05 -2.36
CA ILE A 661 0.19 -9.25 -3.18
C ILE A 661 -1.30 -9.46 -3.48
N VAL A 662 -1.72 -8.90 -4.62
CA VAL A 662 -3.03 -9.08 -5.24
C VAL A 662 -3.18 -10.48 -5.87
N LYS A 663 -4.35 -11.10 -5.66
CA LYS A 663 -4.76 -12.40 -6.21
C LYS A 663 -4.69 -12.44 -7.74
N GLY A 664 -3.90 -13.38 -8.27
CA GLY A 664 -3.74 -13.63 -9.71
C GLY A 664 -2.88 -12.63 -10.46
N ALA A 665 -2.24 -11.68 -9.76
CA ALA A 665 -1.45 -10.61 -10.36
C ALA A 665 -0.01 -11.02 -10.68
N ASN A 666 0.63 -10.19 -11.51
CA ASN A 666 1.99 -10.32 -12.03
C ASN A 666 2.89 -9.22 -11.46
N TYR A 667 4.04 -9.58 -10.88
CA TYR A 667 5.03 -8.61 -10.34
C TYR A 667 6.18 -8.35 -11.34
N GLY A 668 6.09 -8.93 -12.55
CA GLY A 668 6.85 -8.48 -13.71
C GLY A 668 8.29 -8.99 -13.81
N TRP A 669 8.76 -9.79 -12.85
CA TRP A 669 10.05 -10.49 -12.97
C TRP A 669 9.99 -11.60 -14.03
N PRO A 670 10.97 -11.71 -14.94
CA PRO A 670 11.87 -10.68 -15.50
C PRO A 670 11.20 -9.96 -16.71
N PRO A 671 11.73 -8.81 -17.20
CA PRO A 671 13.03 -8.20 -16.90
C PRO A 671 13.00 -7.15 -15.77
N THR A 672 14.20 -6.82 -15.29
CA THR A 672 14.49 -5.93 -14.14
C THR A 672 13.84 -4.54 -14.25
N GLY A 673 13.58 -3.91 -13.10
CA GLY A 673 13.35 -2.46 -12.96
C GLY A 673 11.91 -1.95 -13.16
N TYR A 674 11.51 -1.05 -12.26
CA TYR A 674 10.19 -0.42 -12.08
C TYR A 674 9.81 0.58 -13.19
N LYS A 675 9.79 0.09 -14.42
CA LYS A 675 9.25 0.83 -15.57
C LYS A 675 7.86 0.30 -15.83
N TYR A 676 6.86 1.14 -15.57
CA TYR A 676 5.44 0.88 -15.74
C TYR A 676 5.12 0.02 -16.97
N ARG A 677 4.50 -1.14 -16.72
CA ARG A 677 4.08 -2.12 -17.71
C ARG A 677 2.61 -2.43 -17.48
N ALA A 678 1.78 -2.24 -18.50
CA ALA A 678 0.36 -2.57 -18.42
C ALA A 678 0.18 -4.07 -18.12
N GLY A 679 -0.50 -4.39 -17.01
CA GLY A 679 -0.70 -5.76 -16.54
C GLY A 679 0.35 -6.28 -15.54
N VAL A 680 1.23 -5.41 -15.04
CA VAL A 680 2.10 -5.66 -13.88
C VAL A 680 1.63 -4.81 -12.70
N VAL A 681 1.73 -5.33 -11.48
CA VAL A 681 1.60 -4.57 -10.23
C VAL A 681 2.98 -4.02 -9.87
N GLU A 682 3.05 -2.73 -9.57
CA GLU A 682 4.27 -2.08 -9.10
C GLU A 682 4.37 -2.20 -7.56
N PRO A 683 5.57 -2.32 -6.98
CA PRO A 683 5.72 -2.41 -5.53
C PRO A 683 5.41 -1.07 -4.85
N ILE A 684 5.17 -1.13 -3.55
CA ILE A 684 4.89 0.06 -2.73
C ILE A 684 6.15 0.74 -2.19
N ALA A 685 7.30 0.07 -2.26
CA ALA A 685 8.62 0.69 -2.15
C ALA A 685 9.72 -0.18 -2.81
N VAL A 686 10.84 0.48 -3.07
CA VAL A 686 12.01 -0.04 -3.78
C VAL A 686 13.24 0.10 -2.88
N MET A 687 14.17 -0.85 -2.92
CA MET A 687 15.46 -0.72 -2.21
C MET A 687 16.64 -0.90 -3.16
N ASN A 688 17.49 0.12 -3.21
CA ASN A 688 18.62 0.22 -4.13
C ASN A 688 19.69 1.15 -3.48
N PRO A 689 20.91 0.65 -3.17
CA PRO A 689 21.41 -0.71 -3.41
C PRO A 689 20.63 -1.77 -2.62
N PRO A 690 20.64 -3.05 -3.06
CA PRO A 690 19.86 -4.10 -2.46
C PRO A 690 20.32 -4.37 -1.02
N ILE A 691 19.36 -4.46 -0.11
CA ILE A 691 19.55 -4.72 1.31
C ILE A 691 19.34 -6.21 1.65
N GLY A 692 18.77 -6.97 0.71
CA GLY A 692 18.37 -8.36 0.87
C GLY A 692 17.33 -8.49 1.99
N PRO A 693 16.09 -7.99 1.83
CA PRO A 693 15.09 -8.09 2.88
C PRO A 693 14.81 -9.56 3.21
N THR A 694 14.48 -9.83 4.47
CA THR A 694 14.22 -11.18 5.00
C THR A 694 12.98 -11.16 5.91
N GLY A 695 12.86 -12.11 6.84
CA GLY A 695 11.61 -12.39 7.56
C GLY A 695 10.93 -11.17 8.18
N MET A 696 9.59 -11.18 8.18
CA MET A 696 8.73 -10.04 8.51
C MET A 696 7.60 -10.37 9.48
N THR A 697 6.99 -9.35 10.07
CA THR A 697 5.63 -9.45 10.65
C THR A 697 4.95 -8.09 10.80
N PHE A 698 3.62 -8.06 10.99
CA PHE A 698 2.91 -6.88 11.50
C PHE A 698 2.82 -6.89 13.02
N TYR A 699 3.27 -5.83 13.71
CA TYR A 699 3.19 -5.77 15.17
C TYR A 699 1.76 -5.51 15.66
N THR A 700 1.19 -6.42 16.44
CA THR A 700 -0.25 -6.40 16.80
C THR A 700 -0.53 -5.98 18.25
N SER A 701 0.49 -5.90 19.11
CA SER A 701 0.32 -5.66 20.55
C SER A 701 0.14 -4.18 20.92
N ASP A 702 -0.59 -3.94 22.01
CA ASP A 702 -0.70 -2.62 22.66
C ASP A 702 0.46 -2.32 23.63
N GLN A 703 1.46 -3.21 23.76
CA GLN A 703 2.58 -3.02 24.68
C GLN A 703 3.51 -1.87 24.25
N ILE A 704 3.63 -1.63 22.94
CA ILE A 704 4.24 -0.44 22.34
C ILE A 704 3.19 0.17 21.38
N PRO A 705 2.27 1.02 21.88
CA PRO A 705 1.11 1.48 21.09
C PRO A 705 1.48 2.16 19.77
N ASP A 706 2.59 2.90 19.76
CA ASP A 706 3.10 3.60 18.58
C ASP A 706 3.45 2.67 17.41
N TRP A 707 3.63 1.36 17.65
CA TRP A 707 3.99 0.36 16.65
C TRP A 707 2.79 -0.45 16.13
N LYS A 708 1.58 -0.28 16.70
CA LYS A 708 0.46 -1.17 16.42
C LYS A 708 -0.04 -1.05 14.97
N ASN A 709 -0.11 -2.20 14.30
CA ASN A 709 -0.38 -2.37 12.87
C ASN A 709 0.70 -1.78 11.93
N ASP A 710 1.92 -1.54 12.43
CA ASP A 710 3.08 -1.30 11.58
C ASP A 710 3.74 -2.63 11.18
N TRP A 711 4.33 -2.63 9.99
CA TRP A 711 5.08 -3.73 9.40
C TRP A 711 6.55 -3.66 9.83
N PHE A 712 7.15 -4.79 10.19
CA PHE A 712 8.56 -4.93 10.54
C PHE A 712 9.21 -5.99 9.66
N TYR A 713 10.46 -5.77 9.25
CA TYR A 713 11.24 -6.75 8.49
C TYR A 713 12.74 -6.68 8.85
N CYS A 714 13.42 -7.83 8.81
CA CYS A 714 14.89 -7.88 8.82
C CYS A 714 15.47 -7.58 7.42
N ASN A 715 16.79 -7.32 7.34
CA ASN A 715 17.51 -7.45 6.07
C ASN A 715 18.90 -8.07 6.25
N PHE A 716 19.32 -8.86 5.28
CA PHE A 716 20.52 -9.71 5.37
C PHE A 716 21.82 -8.92 5.20
N HIS A 717 21.87 -7.95 4.28
CA HIS A 717 23.12 -7.25 3.94
C HIS A 717 23.53 -6.20 4.97
N GLN A 718 22.57 -5.50 5.57
CA GLN A 718 22.83 -4.44 6.56
C GLN A 718 22.55 -4.92 8.00
N GLY A 719 21.77 -5.99 8.17
CA GLY A 719 21.45 -6.56 9.47
C GLY A 719 20.51 -5.68 10.30
N GLN A 720 19.57 -4.98 9.66
CA GLN A 720 18.70 -4.01 10.32
C GLN A 720 17.26 -4.52 10.44
N LEU A 721 16.68 -4.30 11.62
CA LEU A 721 15.23 -4.32 11.84
C LEU A 721 14.71 -2.97 11.34
N ARG A 722 13.95 -2.99 10.26
CA ARG A 722 13.25 -1.82 9.72
C ARG A 722 11.77 -1.90 10.08
N ARG A 723 11.15 -0.74 10.22
CA ARG A 723 9.72 -0.55 10.50
C ARG A 723 9.11 0.30 9.40
N VAL A 724 7.92 -0.09 8.95
CA VAL A 724 7.13 0.54 7.89
C VAL A 724 5.70 0.77 8.38
N ARG A 725 5.19 1.98 8.16
CA ARG A 725 3.76 2.28 8.32
C ARG A 725 3.07 2.30 6.96
N LEU A 726 2.07 1.46 6.79
CA LEU A 726 1.15 1.54 5.65
C LEU A 726 0.10 2.63 5.87
N ALA A 727 -0.37 3.26 4.79
CA ALA A 727 -1.42 4.26 4.79
C ALA A 727 -2.68 3.81 5.57
N PRO A 728 -3.13 4.50 6.64
CA PRO A 728 -4.12 3.93 7.58
C PRO A 728 -5.44 3.41 6.99
N GLU A 729 -6.02 4.11 6.02
CA GLU A 729 -7.32 3.76 5.43
C GLU A 729 -7.23 2.71 4.32
N SER A 730 -6.26 2.87 3.41
CA SER A 730 -6.16 2.11 2.14
C SER A 730 -5.13 0.99 2.16
N ARG A 731 -4.11 1.11 3.02
CA ARG A 731 -3.00 0.15 3.27
C ARG A 731 -2.26 -0.32 2.01
N ASP A 732 -2.31 0.54 0.99
CA ASP A 732 -1.84 0.38 -0.40
C ASP A 732 -0.47 1.02 -0.68
N ARG A 733 0.15 1.69 0.30
CA ARG A 733 1.44 2.40 0.16
C ARG A 733 2.08 2.76 1.50
N ILE A 734 3.38 3.04 1.49
CA ILE A 734 4.17 3.40 2.69
C ILE A 734 4.10 4.90 2.98
N VAL A 735 3.76 5.27 4.22
CA VAL A 735 3.70 6.68 4.68
C VAL A 735 4.85 7.06 5.62
N PHE A 736 5.47 6.09 6.29
CA PHE A 736 6.63 6.28 7.18
C PHE A 736 7.51 5.02 7.18
N GLU A 737 8.83 5.19 7.32
CA GLU A 737 9.80 4.09 7.42
C GLU A 737 11.01 4.52 8.27
N GLU A 738 11.51 3.64 9.15
CA GLU A 738 12.71 3.88 9.96
C GLU A 738 13.54 2.61 10.20
N ILE A 739 14.83 2.80 10.52
CA ILE A 739 15.70 1.76 11.08
C ILE A 739 15.55 1.76 12.60
N VAL A 740 14.97 0.69 13.14
CA VAL A 740 14.71 0.55 14.58
C VAL A 740 15.94 0.03 15.32
N LYS A 741 16.57 -1.03 14.82
CA LYS A 741 17.64 -1.74 15.55
C LYS A 741 18.56 -2.54 14.64
N ASN A 742 19.86 -2.58 14.92
CA ASN A 742 20.81 -3.48 14.27
C ASN A 742 20.85 -4.88 14.95
N GLY A 743 21.15 -5.92 14.18
CA GLY A 743 21.19 -7.33 14.58
C GLY A 743 20.08 -8.22 14.00
N CYS A 744 19.24 -7.71 13.11
CA CYS A 744 18.12 -8.42 12.48
C CYS A 744 18.50 -8.77 11.03
N SER A 745 18.84 -10.02 10.78
CA SER A 745 19.25 -10.48 9.43
C SER A 745 18.37 -11.59 8.87
N LEU A 746 17.61 -12.28 9.71
CA LEU A 746 16.97 -13.55 9.33
C LEU A 746 15.44 -13.50 9.44
N ASN A 747 14.88 -13.27 10.64
CA ASN A 747 13.42 -13.25 10.85
C ASN A 747 12.98 -12.30 11.97
N VAL A 748 11.71 -11.87 11.93
CA VAL A 748 11.03 -11.13 13.01
C VAL A 748 9.60 -11.68 13.19
N ALA A 749 9.11 -11.79 14.42
CA ALA A 749 7.75 -12.25 14.72
C ALA A 749 7.22 -11.65 16.04
N ASN A 750 5.89 -11.63 16.20
CA ASN A 750 5.25 -11.29 17.47
C ASN A 750 5.41 -12.44 18.49
N GLY A 751 5.61 -12.12 19.76
CA GLY A 751 5.47 -13.07 20.86
C GLY A 751 4.15 -12.91 21.62
N PRO A 752 3.66 -13.96 22.30
CA PRO A 752 2.39 -13.94 23.05
C PRO A 752 2.45 -13.08 24.32
N ASP A 753 3.64 -12.64 24.75
CA ASP A 753 3.83 -11.63 25.80
C ASP A 753 3.75 -10.18 25.28
N GLY A 754 3.52 -9.98 23.98
CA GLY A 754 3.42 -8.67 23.34
C GLY A 754 4.75 -8.02 22.97
N ALA A 755 5.87 -8.72 23.16
CA ALA A 755 7.17 -8.28 22.67
C ALA A 755 7.36 -8.61 21.17
N LEU A 756 8.18 -7.81 20.48
CA LEU A 756 8.61 -8.06 19.10
C LEU A 756 9.94 -8.84 19.14
N TYR A 757 9.96 -10.04 18.58
CA TYR A 757 11.13 -10.92 18.57
C TYR A 757 11.81 -10.86 17.22
N TYR A 758 13.15 -10.84 17.18
CA TYR A 758 13.92 -10.80 15.93
C TYR A 758 15.18 -11.65 16.00
N SER A 759 15.72 -12.09 14.86
CA SER A 759 16.89 -12.98 14.82
C SER A 759 18.01 -12.54 13.87
N GLY A 760 19.22 -12.92 14.27
CA GLY A 760 20.43 -12.87 13.45
C GLY A 760 21.17 -14.20 13.51
N PRO A 761 22.31 -14.35 12.80
CA PRO A 761 23.01 -15.63 12.61
C PRO A 761 23.48 -16.40 13.86
N LYS A 762 23.31 -15.85 15.07
CA LYS A 762 23.84 -16.37 16.34
C LYS A 762 22.86 -16.25 17.52
N GLY A 763 21.60 -15.89 17.29
CA GLY A 763 20.68 -15.64 18.39
C GLY A 763 19.31 -15.11 17.98
N ILE A 764 18.37 -15.26 18.91
CA ILE A 764 17.06 -14.63 18.88
C ILE A 764 17.05 -13.56 19.99
N TYR A 765 16.53 -12.39 19.69
CA TYR A 765 16.48 -11.20 20.51
C TYR A 765 15.02 -10.74 20.63
N ARG A 766 14.73 -9.82 21.55
CA ARG A 766 13.42 -9.16 21.62
C ARG A 766 13.50 -7.68 21.93
N ILE A 767 12.45 -6.96 21.56
CA ILE A 767 12.15 -5.59 21.97
C ILE A 767 10.80 -5.58 22.68
N HIS A 768 10.72 -4.92 23.82
CA HIS A 768 9.53 -4.83 24.66
C HIS A 768 9.41 -3.46 25.34
N GLY A 769 8.23 -3.11 25.82
CA GLY A 769 8.04 -1.95 26.70
C GLY A 769 8.79 -2.13 28.02
N ALA A 770 9.43 -1.07 28.53
CA ALA A 770 10.20 -1.11 29.78
C ALA A 770 9.32 -1.33 31.03
N THR A 771 8.01 -1.11 30.92
CA THR A 771 7.00 -1.40 31.94
C THR A 771 6.20 -2.68 31.66
N ALA A 772 6.64 -3.52 30.72
CA ALA A 772 5.96 -4.77 30.39
C ALA A 772 5.92 -5.74 31.57
N ALA A 773 4.73 -6.25 31.87
CA ALA A 773 4.52 -7.36 32.79
C ALA A 773 4.40 -8.67 32.01
N ASN A 774 4.64 -9.80 32.68
CA ASN A 774 4.43 -11.16 32.14
C ASN A 774 5.26 -11.52 30.90
N LEU A 775 6.39 -10.84 30.68
CA LEU A 775 7.36 -11.22 29.64
C LEU A 775 7.81 -12.68 29.79
N LEU A 776 7.97 -13.38 28.67
CA LEU A 776 8.51 -14.74 28.66
C LEU A 776 9.94 -14.73 29.25
N PRO A 777 10.33 -15.69 30.10
CA PRO A 777 11.70 -15.76 30.61
C PRO A 777 12.69 -16.09 29.48
N ALA A 778 13.77 -15.30 29.38
CA ALA A 778 14.85 -15.50 28.41
C ALA A 778 15.77 -16.67 28.80
N VAL A 779 16.45 -17.26 27.81
CA VAL A 779 17.36 -18.39 28.00
C VAL A 779 18.68 -17.92 28.61
N THR A 780 18.94 -18.34 29.86
CA THR A 780 20.16 -17.96 30.58
C THR A 780 21.39 -18.75 30.13
N ALA A 781 22.46 -18.04 29.78
CA ALA A 781 23.74 -18.64 29.41
C ALA A 781 24.31 -19.44 30.60
N GLY A 782 24.42 -20.76 30.42
CA GLY A 782 24.85 -21.70 31.48
C GLY A 782 23.83 -22.77 31.86
N ALA A 783 22.58 -22.68 31.37
CA ALA A 783 21.53 -23.68 31.56
C ALA A 783 21.76 -24.97 30.72
N ALA A 784 22.89 -25.66 30.95
CA ALA A 784 23.28 -26.85 30.20
C ALA A 784 22.46 -28.09 30.59
N ALA A 785 21.45 -28.40 29.78
CA ALA A 785 20.92 -29.75 29.53
C ALA A 785 20.78 -30.69 30.76
N GLN A 786 20.09 -30.26 31.82
CA GLN A 786 19.75 -31.17 32.92
C GLN A 786 18.63 -32.14 32.50
N ARG A 787 19.04 -33.34 32.08
CA ARG A 787 18.14 -34.46 31.81
C ARG A 787 17.47 -34.92 33.11
N PRO A 788 16.14 -34.96 33.22
CA PRO A 788 15.46 -35.51 34.40
C PRO A 788 15.85 -36.96 34.65
N THR A 789 16.21 -37.30 35.89
CA THR A 789 16.67 -38.65 36.24
C THR A 789 15.49 -39.64 36.20
N PRO A 790 15.51 -40.68 35.34
CA PRO A 790 14.41 -41.64 35.25
C PRO A 790 14.37 -42.51 36.52
N THR A 791 13.45 -42.20 37.42
CA THR A 791 13.21 -43.02 38.62
C THR A 791 12.37 -44.23 38.21
N ALA A 792 12.93 -45.43 38.36
CA ALA A 792 12.31 -46.65 37.85
C ALA A 792 11.03 -47.03 38.63
N ALA A 793 9.88 -46.89 37.98
CA ALA A 793 8.62 -47.51 38.40
C ALA A 793 8.27 -48.62 37.41
N THR A 794 8.18 -49.87 37.88
CA THR A 794 7.84 -51.03 37.04
C THR A 794 6.39 -50.95 36.56
N ALA A 795 6.16 -51.30 35.30
CA ALA A 795 4.83 -51.26 34.69
C ALA A 795 3.85 -52.19 35.42
N ALA A 796 2.78 -51.59 35.94
CA ALA A 796 1.53 -52.25 36.29
C ALA A 796 0.40 -51.54 35.53
N ALA A 797 -0.59 -52.29 35.04
CA ALA A 797 -1.65 -51.73 34.20
C ALA A 797 -2.43 -50.60 34.92
N PRO A 798 -2.86 -49.54 34.21
CA PRO A 798 -3.50 -48.38 34.81
C PRO A 798 -4.87 -48.76 35.41
N ARG A 799 -4.90 -48.94 36.73
CA ARG A 799 -6.14 -48.97 37.51
C ARG A 799 -6.58 -47.53 37.74
N ALA A 800 -7.79 -47.20 37.35
CA ALA A 800 -8.30 -45.83 37.37
C ALA A 800 -8.13 -45.14 38.74
N THR A 801 -7.53 -43.96 38.73
CA THR A 801 -7.51 -42.96 39.81
C THR A 801 -8.44 -41.80 39.42
N PRO A 802 -8.93 -41.02 40.41
CA PRO A 802 -10.28 -40.45 40.30
C PRO A 802 -10.39 -39.18 39.45
N VAL A 803 -11.60 -38.99 38.91
CA VAL A 803 -12.11 -37.70 38.40
C VAL A 803 -11.93 -36.63 39.49
N PRO A 804 -11.51 -35.38 39.16
CA PRO A 804 -11.47 -34.30 40.13
C PRO A 804 -12.87 -34.04 40.69
N THR A 805 -13.00 -34.04 42.02
CA THR A 805 -14.28 -33.85 42.71
C THR A 805 -14.81 -32.43 42.47
N GLU A 806 -16.09 -32.29 42.13
CA GLU A 806 -16.76 -30.98 42.12
C GLU A 806 -16.65 -30.31 43.49
N GLU A 807 -16.39 -28.99 43.49
CA GLU A 807 -16.47 -28.16 44.68
C GLU A 807 -17.94 -27.97 45.09
N PRO A 808 -18.33 -28.19 46.36
CA PRO A 808 -19.73 -28.18 46.76
C PRO A 808 -20.40 -26.82 46.56
N LEU A 809 -21.57 -26.83 45.90
CA LEU A 809 -22.44 -25.67 45.76
C LEU A 809 -22.82 -25.06 47.12
N PRO A 810 -22.95 -23.73 47.23
CA PRO A 810 -23.51 -23.07 48.42
C PRO A 810 -24.88 -23.63 48.81
N ALA A 811 -25.16 -23.66 50.11
CA ALA A 811 -26.35 -24.31 50.67
C ALA A 811 -27.66 -23.59 50.25
N GLY A 812 -28.24 -24.02 49.14
CA GLY A 812 -29.52 -23.54 48.61
C GLY A 812 -29.63 -23.56 47.09
N THR A 813 -28.51 -23.46 46.37
CA THR A 813 -28.47 -23.55 44.90
C THR A 813 -28.52 -25.00 44.43
N ARG A 814 -29.30 -25.26 43.38
CA ARG A 814 -29.36 -26.55 42.69
C ARG A 814 -28.62 -26.48 41.35
N ALA A 815 -28.42 -27.63 40.71
CA ALA A 815 -27.77 -27.69 39.39
C ALA A 815 -28.57 -26.90 38.33
N GLU A 816 -29.91 -26.97 38.36
CA GLU A 816 -30.77 -26.21 37.45
C GLU A 816 -30.72 -24.68 37.65
N ASP A 817 -30.02 -24.17 38.68
CA ASP A 817 -29.81 -22.73 38.88
C ASP A 817 -28.63 -22.15 38.08
N ARG A 818 -27.74 -23.02 37.57
CA ARG A 818 -26.61 -22.64 36.70
C ARG A 818 -26.97 -22.52 35.22
N ASP A 819 -27.88 -23.34 34.70
CA ASP A 819 -28.17 -23.44 33.26
C ASP A 819 -28.82 -22.19 32.66
N VAL A 820 -28.33 -21.70 31.52
CA VAL A 820 -28.84 -20.50 30.83
C VAL A 820 -29.39 -20.86 29.45
N ASN A 821 -30.67 -20.61 29.22
CA ASN A 821 -31.23 -20.66 27.86
C ASN A 821 -31.08 -19.27 27.24
N ILE A 822 -30.72 -19.19 25.96
CA ILE A 822 -30.61 -17.94 25.19
C ILE A 822 -31.61 -18.04 24.04
N SER A 823 -32.58 -17.14 23.99
CA SER A 823 -33.45 -17.00 22.81
C SER A 823 -32.84 -15.93 21.89
N LEU A 824 -32.61 -16.30 20.63
CA LEU A 824 -32.18 -15.39 19.58
C LEU A 824 -33.37 -15.09 18.67
N THR A 825 -33.67 -13.80 18.53
CA THR A 825 -34.64 -13.24 17.58
C THR A 825 -33.95 -12.13 16.81
N GLU A 826 -34.49 -11.74 15.66
CA GLU A 826 -33.97 -10.64 14.85
C GLU A 826 -33.70 -9.40 15.71
N TRP A 827 -32.43 -8.97 15.71
CA TRP A 827 -31.96 -7.78 16.44
C TRP A 827 -32.09 -7.85 17.97
N LYS A 828 -32.30 -9.05 18.55
CA LYS A 828 -32.38 -9.23 20.00
C LYS A 828 -31.92 -10.61 20.47
N LEU A 829 -30.85 -10.63 21.26
CA LEU A 829 -30.36 -11.79 22.02
C LEU A 829 -30.88 -11.67 23.47
N GLN A 830 -31.61 -12.66 23.97
CA GLN A 830 -32.21 -12.62 25.31
C GLN A 830 -31.85 -13.86 26.15
N PRO A 831 -31.00 -13.74 27.19
CA PRO A 831 -30.80 -14.81 28.16
C PRO A 831 -32.01 -14.96 29.08
N SER A 832 -32.31 -16.20 29.48
CA SER A 832 -33.39 -16.54 30.42
C SER A 832 -33.13 -16.03 31.84
N ARG A 833 -31.85 -15.81 32.18
CA ARG A 833 -31.40 -15.21 33.44
C ARG A 833 -30.11 -14.41 33.19
N GLY A 834 -30.04 -13.20 33.74
CA GLY A 834 -28.86 -12.34 33.63
C GLY A 834 -27.76 -12.63 34.66
N LYS A 835 -28.01 -13.53 35.64
CA LYS A 835 -27.03 -13.92 36.68
C LYS A 835 -27.06 -15.42 36.98
N VAL A 836 -25.89 -16.00 37.25
CA VAL A 836 -25.68 -17.43 37.59
C VAL A 836 -24.53 -17.60 38.59
N PRO A 837 -24.52 -18.67 39.42
CA PRO A 837 -23.35 -19.05 40.21
C PRO A 837 -22.21 -19.58 39.32
N ALA A 838 -20.96 -19.31 39.70
CA ALA A 838 -19.78 -19.86 39.04
C ALA A 838 -19.73 -21.41 39.03
N GLY A 839 -18.99 -21.96 38.07
CA GLY A 839 -18.78 -23.40 37.87
C GLY A 839 -19.31 -23.92 36.53
N HIS A 840 -19.62 -25.22 36.47
CA HIS A 840 -20.15 -25.89 35.26
C HIS A 840 -21.54 -25.38 34.90
N ILE A 841 -21.67 -24.72 33.75
CA ILE A 841 -22.90 -24.14 33.21
C ILE A 841 -23.15 -24.72 31.83
N ARG A 842 -24.39 -25.15 31.58
CA ARG A 842 -24.89 -25.44 30.24
C ARG A 842 -25.61 -24.21 29.68
N ILE A 843 -25.14 -23.73 28.54
CA ILE A 843 -25.81 -22.70 27.75
C ILE A 843 -26.53 -23.38 26.59
N LEU A 844 -27.85 -23.17 26.48
CA LEU A 844 -28.68 -23.64 25.36
C LEU A 844 -29.14 -22.42 24.55
N SER A 845 -28.54 -22.17 23.40
CA SER A 845 -28.95 -21.09 22.50
C SER A 845 -29.89 -21.61 21.42
N GLU A 846 -31.08 -21.02 21.32
CA GLU A 846 -32.18 -21.42 20.42
C GLU A 846 -32.56 -20.24 19.52
N ASP A 847 -32.61 -20.48 18.21
CA ASP A 847 -33.01 -19.48 17.22
C ASP A 847 -34.52 -19.56 17.01
N VAL A 848 -35.20 -18.49 17.43
CA VAL A 848 -36.65 -18.34 17.35
C VAL A 848 -37.06 -17.14 16.49
N GLY A 849 -36.14 -16.61 15.68
CA GLY A 849 -36.40 -15.62 14.63
C GLY A 849 -36.70 -16.26 13.27
N ALA A 850 -36.69 -15.46 12.20
CA ALA A 850 -36.82 -15.90 10.81
C ALA A 850 -35.53 -15.76 9.96
N THR A 851 -34.44 -15.26 10.54
CA THR A 851 -33.09 -15.19 9.93
C THR A 851 -32.10 -16.05 10.71
N GLN A 852 -31.03 -16.51 10.07
CA GLN A 852 -30.00 -17.32 10.72
C GLN A 852 -29.23 -16.52 11.79
N HIS A 853 -28.90 -17.16 12.91
CA HIS A 853 -28.15 -16.58 14.01
C HIS A 853 -26.92 -17.41 14.40
N ALA A 854 -26.11 -16.89 15.33
CA ALA A 854 -25.02 -17.60 16.01
C ALA A 854 -24.91 -17.07 17.45
N PHE A 855 -24.24 -17.79 18.35
CA PHE A 855 -24.06 -17.36 19.74
C PHE A 855 -22.57 -17.34 20.11
N ARG A 856 -22.09 -16.21 20.64
CA ARG A 856 -20.73 -16.03 21.15
C ARG A 856 -20.76 -15.45 22.56
N ILE A 857 -19.90 -15.95 23.44
CA ILE A 857 -19.69 -15.44 24.80
C ILE A 857 -18.23 -15.00 24.98
N VAL A 858 -18.04 -13.76 25.44
CA VAL A 858 -16.73 -13.11 25.57
C VAL A 858 -16.59 -12.49 26.96
N GLY A 859 -15.52 -12.81 27.68
CA GLY A 859 -15.22 -12.25 29.00
C GLY A 859 -14.22 -13.08 29.80
N GLN A 860 -13.53 -12.45 30.76
CA GLN A 860 -12.55 -13.10 31.65
C GLN A 860 -11.46 -13.92 30.93
N GLY A 861 -11.04 -13.48 29.73
CA GLY A 861 -10.05 -14.18 28.90
C GLY A 861 -10.61 -15.36 28.08
N MET A 862 -11.91 -15.61 28.14
CA MET A 862 -12.60 -16.57 27.26
C MET A 862 -13.30 -15.86 26.10
N ASP A 863 -13.28 -16.52 24.94
CA ASP A 863 -14.01 -16.17 23.74
C ASP A 863 -14.47 -17.48 23.09
N VAL A 864 -15.77 -17.77 23.12
CA VAL A 864 -16.33 -19.05 22.67
C VAL A 864 -17.56 -18.78 21.82
N SER A 865 -17.55 -19.26 20.57
CA SER A 865 -18.67 -19.14 19.62
C SER A 865 -19.21 -20.51 19.23
N THR A 866 -20.50 -20.54 18.88
CA THR A 866 -21.09 -21.59 18.04
C THR A 866 -20.83 -21.31 16.56
N ASP A 867 -21.00 -22.33 15.73
CA ASP A 867 -21.35 -22.14 14.31
C ASP A 867 -22.69 -21.38 14.18
N SER A 868 -23.03 -20.97 12.96
CA SER A 868 -24.37 -20.44 12.67
C SER A 868 -25.44 -21.53 12.61
N PHE A 869 -26.67 -21.17 12.99
CA PHE A 869 -27.82 -22.06 13.09
C PHE A 869 -29.11 -21.31 12.74
N GLY A 870 -30.08 -22.01 12.14
CA GLY A 870 -31.28 -21.38 11.56
C GLY A 870 -32.53 -21.46 12.44
N PRO A 871 -33.62 -20.79 12.03
CA PRO A 871 -34.92 -20.79 12.70
C PRO A 871 -35.39 -22.19 13.14
N GLY A 872 -35.62 -22.36 14.45
CA GLY A 872 -36.03 -23.61 15.08
C GLY A 872 -34.88 -24.57 15.42
N GLU A 873 -33.62 -24.23 15.10
CA GLU A 873 -32.46 -24.95 15.60
C GLU A 873 -31.99 -24.43 16.96
N SER A 874 -31.22 -25.27 17.66
CA SER A 874 -30.46 -24.85 18.84
C SER A 874 -29.03 -25.38 18.81
N ARG A 875 -28.19 -24.79 19.64
CA ARG A 875 -26.82 -25.22 19.96
C ARG A 875 -26.67 -25.26 21.48
N THR A 876 -25.90 -26.22 21.99
CA THR A 876 -25.63 -26.36 23.43
C THR A 876 -24.13 -26.30 23.66
N ILE A 877 -23.68 -25.42 24.56
CA ILE A 877 -22.30 -25.38 25.03
C ILE A 877 -22.30 -25.74 26.52
N ASN A 878 -21.42 -26.65 26.93
CA ASN A 878 -21.15 -26.94 28.34
C ASN A 878 -19.77 -26.37 28.66
N MET A 879 -19.68 -25.46 29.64
CA MET A 879 -18.45 -24.73 29.95
C MET A 879 -18.33 -24.48 31.46
N VAL A 880 -17.14 -24.11 31.93
CA VAL A 880 -16.91 -23.62 33.29
C VAL A 880 -16.75 -22.11 33.22
N LEU A 881 -17.68 -21.35 33.81
CA LEU A 881 -17.49 -19.91 33.95
C LEU A 881 -16.98 -19.58 35.37
N PRO A 882 -15.78 -18.98 35.51
CA PRO A 882 -15.40 -18.30 36.74
C PRO A 882 -16.24 -17.03 36.95
N ALA A 883 -16.23 -16.49 38.17
CA ALA A 883 -16.93 -15.27 38.53
C ALA A 883 -16.42 -14.05 37.72
N GLY A 884 -17.34 -13.23 37.23
CA GLY A 884 -17.06 -12.08 36.37
C GLY A 884 -18.25 -11.72 35.48
N GLU A 885 -18.09 -10.68 34.67
CA GLU A 885 -19.07 -10.32 33.64
C GLU A 885 -18.60 -10.80 32.27
N TYR A 886 -19.59 -11.23 31.46
CA TYR A 886 -19.42 -11.74 30.11
C TYR A 886 -20.43 -11.06 29.19
N GLN A 887 -19.99 -10.64 28.01
CA GLN A 887 -20.89 -10.25 26.93
C GLN A 887 -21.31 -11.49 26.15
N LEU A 888 -22.59 -11.53 25.81
CA LEU A 888 -23.23 -12.50 24.94
C LEU A 888 -23.60 -11.75 23.66
N VAL A 889 -23.10 -12.18 22.50
CA VAL A 889 -23.34 -11.50 21.21
C VAL A 889 -23.74 -12.49 20.11
N CYS A 890 -24.42 -11.99 19.07
CA CYS A 890 -24.59 -12.70 17.81
C CYS A 890 -23.48 -12.25 16.83
N PRO A 891 -22.46 -13.09 16.53
CA PRO A 891 -21.31 -12.70 15.71
C PRO A 891 -21.59 -12.66 14.20
N ILE A 892 -22.83 -12.86 13.75
CA ILE A 892 -23.20 -12.69 12.34
C ILE A 892 -22.99 -11.22 11.95
N PRO A 893 -22.28 -10.91 10.84
CA PRO A 893 -21.97 -9.53 10.45
C PRO A 893 -23.21 -8.62 10.41
N GLY A 894 -23.16 -7.49 11.11
CA GLY A 894 -24.26 -6.54 11.25
C GLY A 894 -25.16 -6.79 12.46
N HIS A 895 -25.26 -8.01 13.00
CA HIS A 895 -26.21 -8.34 14.07
C HIS A 895 -25.83 -7.69 15.42
N GLU A 896 -24.54 -7.69 15.77
CA GLU A 896 -24.04 -7.01 16.97
C GLU A 896 -24.25 -5.49 16.89
N GLN A 897 -23.94 -4.86 15.75
CA GLN A 897 -24.15 -3.41 15.54
C GLN A 897 -25.63 -3.00 15.58
N GLN A 898 -26.55 -3.93 15.32
CA GLN A 898 -28.01 -3.73 15.41
C GLN A 898 -28.59 -4.11 16.79
N GLY A 899 -27.75 -4.45 17.78
CA GLY A 899 -28.17 -4.65 19.17
C GLY A 899 -28.37 -6.11 19.61
N MET A 900 -27.88 -7.11 18.87
CA MET A 900 -27.88 -8.51 19.31
C MET A 900 -26.81 -8.79 20.37
N LEU A 901 -26.92 -8.13 21.52
CA LEU A 901 -26.01 -8.24 22.66
C LEU A 901 -26.74 -8.23 24.00
N ALA A 902 -26.23 -8.99 24.98
CA ALA A 902 -26.70 -9.01 26.36
C ALA A 902 -25.54 -9.35 27.31
N THR A 903 -25.66 -9.05 28.60
CA THR A 903 -24.61 -9.33 29.59
C THR A 903 -25.04 -10.41 30.58
N LEU A 904 -24.11 -11.33 30.92
CA LEU A 904 -24.27 -12.36 31.94
C LEU A 904 -23.28 -12.09 33.09
N THR A 905 -23.78 -11.77 34.28
CA THR A 905 -22.95 -11.67 35.50
C THR A 905 -22.86 -13.05 36.16
N VAL A 906 -21.70 -13.69 36.11
CA VAL A 906 -21.41 -14.90 36.87
C VAL A 906 -20.94 -14.49 38.27
N VAL A 907 -21.71 -14.85 39.30
CA VAL A 907 -21.39 -14.50 40.69
C VAL A 907 -20.48 -15.55 41.33
N GLY A 908 -19.50 -15.09 42.10
CA GLY A 908 -18.74 -15.95 43.01
C GLY A 908 -19.62 -16.45 44.15
N SER A 909 -19.16 -17.53 44.79
CA SER A 909 -19.71 -18.12 46.02
C SER A 909 -19.49 -17.23 47.25
#